data_AF-A0A8X7XMU8-F1
#
_entry.id   AF-A0A8X7XMU8-F1
#
_cell.length_a   1.000
_cell.length_b   1.000
_cell.length_c   1.000
_cell.angle_alpha   90.00
_cell.angle_beta   90.00
_cell.angle_gamma   90.00
#
_symmetry.space_group_name_H-M   'P 1'
#
loop_
_entity.id
_entity.type
_entity.pdbx_description
1 polymer ?
#
loop_
_entity_poly.entity_id
_entity_poly.type
_entity_poly.pdbx_seq_one_letter_code
_entity_poly.pdbx_strand_id
1 'polypeptide(L)'
;MCVDLVLYPLDTIKTRLQSPQGFFKASGFRGIYAGVPSVAVGSFPSASAFFVTYEYFKSALSTFTPPYLNPVIHMVSASLGEMVACVIRVPTEVVKQRTQASPSTSTYRILLLTLREECKKIVWTNIKGWGSRTKSNLITILQRVLIEHKGPSWSITSLLRTQSWLLDIADLGKLLQVQNGIPSLVNYNGVDPLHACSVLQQLKSMYDEGQLVDIVVEVDHGKTFPCHRNVLSAISPYFRSMFTSGLTETTQKEVRIVGVDAESMHLILDYAYTSRVTLSEANVQALFTAASIFQIPSLQDQCAQFMISRLDPQNCIGVFMFADAYGHQELKDKSQDYIRKKFLCVVNEQEFLHLTKEQLVCILSSDDLNVEKEEHVFESIIRWFEYDRDKREMYLAEVVAKCIRLPLLDEAFLKKIPPTFAQALARDSVDSDKSESSTNGCAQRLGMTASEMIICFDAAHKHSGKKQTVPCIDTVTGKVFKLCKPPNDLREVGILVSSENDVYIAGGYRPSNSEVCIDHRAENDFWLYEHAGNKWLPKFPMLRARIGCKLVHCCGKLYALGGRVYEGDGRNALKSVECYDARDNCWTAVSPMPVAMEFHSAVEYKDHIYVLQGEYFFCYNPHKDYWGHLTTMNVPRTQGLAAVYKNCIYYIAGIGRNHQRMFTVEAYDLEQNTWNRKKDLPFDQATSPYIKLITLHGKLHLFVRATQVTVEELVFRTSRKNSLYQYDEDLDQWKKVYETPDRLWDLGRHFECVVAKLYPQCLQKVI
;
A
#
# COMPACT_ATOMS: atom_id res chain seq x y z
N MET A 1 -34.71 -2.59 -9.82
CA MET A 1 -36.11 -2.36 -9.40
C MET A 1 -36.21 -1.63 -8.06
N CYS A 2 -35.87 -2.22 -6.90
CA CYS A 2 -36.01 -1.51 -5.62
C CYS A 2 -35.13 -0.25 -5.51
N VAL A 3 -33.88 -0.33 -5.98
CA VAL A 3 -32.97 0.83 -6.02
C VAL A 3 -33.49 1.90 -6.99
N ASP A 4 -33.91 1.50 -8.19
CA ASP A 4 -34.41 2.43 -9.22
C ASP A 4 -35.70 3.13 -8.81
N LEU A 5 -36.60 2.46 -8.07
CA LEU A 5 -37.83 3.04 -7.54
C LEU A 5 -37.57 4.05 -6.42
N VAL A 6 -36.59 3.77 -5.55
CA VAL A 6 -36.20 4.65 -4.43
C VAL A 6 -35.47 5.90 -4.94
N LEU A 7 -34.66 5.77 -5.98
CA LEU A 7 -33.87 6.87 -6.55
C LEU A 7 -34.61 7.65 -7.66
N TYR A 8 -35.69 7.11 -8.20
CA TYR A 8 -36.49 7.73 -9.27
C TYR A 8 -36.87 9.21 -9.01
N PRO A 9 -37.30 9.58 -7.78
CA PRO A 9 -37.67 10.97 -7.50
C PRO A 9 -36.50 11.94 -7.63
N LEU A 10 -35.31 11.52 -7.20
CA LEU A 10 -34.08 12.31 -7.26
C LEU A 10 -33.63 12.48 -8.71
N ASP A 11 -33.70 11.43 -9.53
CA ASP A 11 -33.38 11.47 -10.96
C ASP A 11 -34.31 12.41 -11.74
N THR A 12 -35.59 12.41 -11.38
CA THR A 12 -36.60 13.28 -12.02
C THR A 12 -36.40 14.75 -11.66
N ILE A 13 -36.00 15.03 -10.42
CA ILE A 13 -35.65 16.40 -9.98
C ILE A 13 -34.37 16.86 -10.69
N LYS A 14 -33.34 16.01 -10.77
CA LYS A 14 -32.07 16.32 -11.46
C LYS A 14 -32.29 16.62 -12.94
N THR A 15 -33.05 15.79 -13.65
CA THR A 15 -33.37 16.00 -15.08
C THR A 15 -34.15 17.29 -15.32
N ARG A 16 -35.06 17.67 -14.42
CA ARG A 16 -35.81 18.93 -14.52
C ARG A 16 -34.97 20.16 -14.22
N LEU A 17 -34.04 20.08 -13.26
CA LEU A 17 -33.06 21.13 -12.97
C LEU A 17 -32.11 21.38 -14.15
N GLN A 18 -31.76 20.32 -14.88
CA GLN A 18 -30.92 20.38 -16.08
C GLN A 18 -31.71 20.76 -17.35
N SER A 19 -33.04 20.92 -17.27
CA SER A 19 -33.84 21.26 -18.44
C SER A 19 -33.63 22.73 -18.85
N PRO A 20 -33.50 23.03 -20.16
CA PRO A 20 -33.24 24.38 -20.65
C PRO A 20 -34.41 25.37 -20.42
N GLN A 21 -35.59 24.86 -20.04
CA GLN A 21 -36.78 25.68 -19.78
C GLN A 21 -36.88 26.15 -18.32
N GLY A 22 -36.05 25.61 -17.41
CA GLY A 22 -36.04 25.93 -15.98
C GLY A 22 -37.02 25.10 -15.14
N PHE A 23 -36.66 24.84 -13.88
CA PHE A 23 -37.34 23.87 -13.00
C PHE A 23 -38.85 24.11 -12.82
N PHE A 24 -39.27 25.37 -12.62
CA PHE A 24 -40.68 25.70 -12.40
C PHE A 24 -41.55 25.63 -13.67
N LYS A 25 -40.97 25.89 -14.86
CA LYS A 25 -41.67 25.72 -16.14
C LYS A 25 -41.77 24.23 -16.52
N ALA A 26 -40.83 23.40 -16.08
CA ALA A 26 -40.86 21.94 -16.18
C ALA A 26 -41.72 21.26 -15.09
N SER A 27 -42.81 21.90 -14.66
CA SER A 27 -43.78 21.42 -13.65
C SER A 27 -43.29 21.27 -12.20
N GLY A 28 -42.05 21.68 -11.88
CA GLY A 28 -41.50 21.67 -10.52
C GLY A 28 -41.62 20.30 -9.84
N PHE A 29 -42.17 20.28 -8.63
CA PHE A 29 -42.39 19.05 -7.84
C PHE A 29 -43.68 18.29 -8.20
N ARG A 30 -44.45 18.72 -9.21
CA ARG A 30 -45.69 18.03 -9.59
C ARG A 30 -45.38 16.84 -10.50
N GLY A 31 -45.90 15.65 -10.17
CA GLY A 31 -45.76 14.45 -11.01
C GLY A 31 -44.33 13.88 -11.06
N ILE A 32 -43.66 13.75 -9.92
CA ILE A 32 -42.27 13.24 -9.82
C ILE A 32 -42.17 11.74 -10.15
N TYR A 33 -43.25 10.98 -9.97
CA TYR A 33 -43.31 9.56 -10.33
C TYR A 33 -43.76 9.31 -11.78
N ALA A 34 -43.86 10.36 -12.62
CA ALA A 34 -44.21 10.22 -14.03
C ALA A 34 -43.10 9.43 -14.76
N GLY A 35 -43.47 8.27 -15.33
CA GLY A 35 -42.56 7.38 -16.05
C GLY A 35 -42.12 6.11 -15.29
N VAL A 36 -42.43 5.98 -13.99
CA VAL A 36 -42.16 4.74 -13.21
C VAL A 36 -42.75 3.48 -13.86
N PRO A 37 -43.98 3.49 -14.42
CA PRO A 37 -44.50 2.32 -15.11
C PRO A 37 -43.66 1.89 -16.33
N SER A 38 -42.98 2.82 -17.01
CA SER A 38 -42.11 2.48 -18.14
C SER A 38 -40.84 1.74 -17.68
N VAL A 39 -40.27 2.15 -16.53
CA VAL A 39 -39.11 1.47 -15.92
C VAL A 39 -39.46 0.06 -15.48
N ALA A 40 -40.63 -0.13 -14.88
CA ALA A 40 -41.11 -1.46 -14.51
C ALA A 40 -41.29 -2.38 -15.74
N VAL A 41 -41.82 -1.83 -16.84
CA VAL A 41 -42.06 -2.57 -18.10
C VAL A 41 -40.79 -2.91 -18.87
N GLY A 42 -39.70 -2.13 -18.76
CA GLY A 42 -38.43 -2.46 -19.44
C GLY A 42 -37.39 -3.19 -18.59
N SER A 43 -37.42 -3.05 -17.26
CA SER A 43 -36.41 -3.67 -16.38
C SER A 43 -36.59 -5.18 -16.25
N PHE A 44 -37.84 -5.66 -16.18
CA PHE A 44 -38.11 -7.09 -16.02
C PHE A 44 -37.79 -7.90 -17.31
N PRO A 45 -38.23 -7.49 -18.51
CA PRO A 45 -37.89 -8.20 -19.74
C PRO A 45 -36.40 -8.09 -20.11
N SER A 46 -35.72 -6.98 -19.79
CA SER A 46 -34.27 -6.86 -20.06
C SER A 46 -33.44 -7.79 -19.17
N ALA A 47 -33.74 -7.88 -17.87
CA ALA A 47 -33.09 -8.85 -16.99
C ALA A 47 -33.37 -10.29 -17.42
N SER A 48 -34.62 -10.59 -17.80
CA SER A 48 -35.00 -11.90 -18.32
C SER A 48 -34.24 -12.26 -19.61
N ALA A 49 -34.14 -11.32 -20.54
CA ALA A 49 -33.40 -11.49 -21.78
C ALA A 49 -31.89 -11.69 -21.55
N PHE A 50 -31.31 -10.99 -20.57
CA PHE A 50 -29.93 -11.19 -20.15
C PHE A 50 -29.72 -12.63 -19.67
N PHE A 51 -30.48 -13.09 -18.67
CA PHE A 51 -30.26 -14.41 -18.05
C PHE A 51 -30.54 -15.57 -19.01
N VAL A 52 -31.59 -15.46 -19.84
CA VAL A 52 -31.90 -16.48 -20.85
C VAL A 52 -30.77 -16.60 -21.87
N THR A 53 -30.28 -15.46 -22.38
CA THR A 53 -29.19 -15.43 -23.36
C THR A 53 -27.88 -15.92 -22.72
N TYR A 54 -27.58 -15.46 -21.50
CA TYR A 54 -26.39 -15.84 -20.76
C TYR A 54 -26.33 -17.34 -20.50
N GLU A 55 -27.38 -17.94 -19.94
CA GLU A 55 -27.40 -19.38 -19.63
C GLU A 55 -27.38 -20.23 -20.92
N TYR A 56 -28.03 -19.77 -21.99
CA TYR A 56 -27.96 -20.45 -23.28
C TYR A 56 -26.54 -20.48 -23.85
N PHE A 57 -25.85 -19.33 -23.92
CA PHE A 57 -24.50 -19.27 -24.47
C PHE A 57 -23.46 -19.90 -23.56
N LYS A 58 -23.62 -19.78 -22.23
CA LYS A 58 -22.75 -20.45 -21.27
C LYS A 58 -22.84 -21.96 -21.42
N SER A 59 -24.06 -22.50 -21.50
CA SER A 59 -24.30 -23.92 -21.74
C SER A 59 -23.70 -24.35 -23.08
N ALA A 60 -24.01 -23.63 -24.17
CA ALA A 60 -23.52 -23.94 -25.50
C ALA A 60 -21.99 -23.90 -25.63
N LEU A 61 -21.32 -22.89 -25.08
CA LEU A 61 -19.85 -22.79 -25.13
C LEU A 61 -19.17 -23.78 -24.18
N SER A 62 -19.76 -24.08 -23.03
CA SER A 62 -19.19 -25.06 -22.09
C SER A 62 -19.08 -26.47 -22.67
N THR A 63 -19.91 -26.83 -23.65
CA THR A 63 -19.87 -28.13 -24.34
C THR A 63 -18.69 -28.28 -25.30
N PHE A 64 -18.11 -27.17 -25.77
CA PHE A 64 -17.08 -27.17 -26.83
C PHE A 64 -15.70 -26.68 -26.37
N THR A 65 -15.55 -26.20 -25.12
CA THR A 65 -14.30 -25.59 -24.66
C THR A 65 -13.71 -26.27 -23.41
N PRO A 66 -12.37 -26.40 -23.30
CA PRO A 66 -11.71 -27.00 -22.14
C PRO A 66 -11.89 -26.18 -20.84
N PRO A 67 -11.80 -26.81 -19.66
CA PRO A 67 -12.13 -26.19 -18.36
C PRO A 67 -11.21 -25.03 -17.95
N TYR A 68 -10.00 -24.89 -18.52
CA TYR A 68 -9.11 -23.76 -18.23
C TYR A 68 -9.56 -22.43 -18.87
N LEU A 69 -10.49 -22.46 -19.83
CA LEU A 69 -11.06 -21.27 -20.48
C LEU A 69 -12.40 -20.81 -19.88
N ASN A 70 -12.83 -21.39 -18.76
CA ASN A 70 -14.08 -21.03 -18.08
C ASN A 70 -14.26 -19.50 -17.87
N PRO A 71 -13.25 -18.72 -17.45
CA PRO A 71 -13.39 -17.27 -17.34
C PRO A 71 -13.74 -16.57 -18.66
N VAL A 72 -13.18 -17.05 -19.77
CA VAL A 72 -13.44 -16.51 -21.12
C VAL A 72 -14.87 -16.84 -21.56
N ILE A 73 -15.36 -18.04 -21.24
CA ILE A 73 -16.75 -18.44 -21.51
C ILE A 73 -17.72 -17.51 -20.78
N HIS A 74 -17.52 -17.31 -19.48
CA HIS A 74 -18.36 -16.41 -18.68
C HIS A 74 -18.33 -14.96 -19.22
N MET A 75 -17.16 -14.48 -19.64
CA MET A 75 -17.01 -13.15 -20.22
C MET A 75 -17.78 -13.00 -21.55
N VAL A 76 -17.67 -13.98 -22.46
CA VAL A 76 -18.35 -13.95 -23.76
C VAL A 76 -19.87 -14.08 -23.58
N SER A 77 -20.34 -15.00 -22.73
CA SER A 77 -21.76 -15.18 -22.45
C SER A 77 -22.38 -13.95 -21.79
N ALA A 78 -21.67 -13.30 -20.85
CA ALA A 78 -22.12 -12.06 -20.23
C ALA A 78 -22.21 -10.92 -21.24
N SER A 79 -21.22 -10.78 -22.12
CA SER A 79 -21.22 -9.75 -23.17
C SER A 79 -22.40 -9.91 -24.15
N LEU A 80 -22.69 -11.15 -24.58
CA LEU A 80 -23.83 -11.44 -25.44
C LEU A 80 -25.17 -11.21 -24.74
N GLY A 81 -25.27 -11.59 -23.46
CA GLY A 81 -26.44 -11.31 -22.63
C GLY A 81 -26.73 -9.81 -22.51
N GLU A 82 -25.70 -9.00 -22.29
CA GLU A 82 -25.84 -7.54 -22.18
C GLU A 82 -26.26 -6.91 -23.52
N MET A 83 -25.74 -7.39 -24.65
CA MET A 83 -26.16 -6.93 -25.98
C MET A 83 -27.66 -7.12 -26.22
N VAL A 84 -28.20 -8.29 -25.88
CA VAL A 84 -29.64 -8.58 -26.05
C VAL A 84 -30.48 -7.75 -25.07
N ALA A 85 -30.03 -7.61 -23.83
CA ALA A 85 -30.70 -6.78 -22.82
C ALA A 85 -30.75 -5.29 -23.24
N CYS A 86 -29.69 -4.77 -23.88
CA CYS A 86 -29.62 -3.39 -24.37
C CYS A 86 -30.70 -3.06 -25.40
N VAL A 87 -31.13 -4.02 -26.23
CA VAL A 87 -32.19 -3.80 -27.24
C VAL A 87 -33.52 -3.42 -26.59
N ILE A 88 -33.79 -3.93 -25.39
CA ILE A 88 -35.00 -3.64 -24.62
C ILE A 88 -34.77 -2.41 -23.72
N ARG A 89 -33.59 -2.34 -23.08
CA ARG A 89 -33.26 -1.31 -22.10
C ARG A 89 -33.17 0.08 -22.72
N VAL A 90 -32.53 0.21 -23.89
CA VAL A 90 -32.28 1.52 -24.53
C VAL A 90 -33.60 2.25 -24.91
N PRO A 91 -34.57 1.64 -25.61
CA PRO A 91 -35.85 2.29 -25.89
C PRO A 91 -36.62 2.68 -24.62
N THR A 92 -36.58 1.81 -23.59
CA THR A 92 -37.26 2.07 -22.32
C THR A 92 -36.68 3.29 -21.60
N GLU A 93 -35.34 3.42 -21.56
CA GLU A 93 -34.67 4.57 -20.94
C GLU A 93 -34.95 5.88 -21.69
N VAL A 94 -35.05 5.85 -23.03
CA VAL A 94 -35.44 7.04 -23.82
C VAL A 94 -36.86 7.48 -23.48
N VAL A 95 -37.80 6.54 -23.34
CA VAL A 95 -39.17 6.85 -22.92
C VAL A 95 -39.18 7.44 -21.50
N LYS A 96 -38.44 6.85 -20.57
CA LYS A 96 -38.27 7.36 -19.20
C LYS A 96 -37.80 8.82 -19.21
N GLN A 97 -36.69 9.12 -19.88
CA GLN A 97 -36.14 10.48 -19.94
C GLN A 97 -37.12 11.51 -20.54
N ARG A 98 -37.81 11.15 -21.63
CA ARG A 98 -38.82 12.03 -22.25
C ARG A 98 -40.02 12.27 -21.34
N THR A 99 -40.47 11.26 -20.60
CA THR A 99 -41.57 11.40 -19.63
C THR A 99 -41.18 12.19 -18.38
N GLN A 100 -39.91 12.13 -17.94
CA GLN A 100 -39.39 12.93 -16.83
C GLN A 100 -39.30 14.43 -17.19
N ALA A 101 -38.97 14.73 -18.45
CA ALA A 101 -38.81 16.09 -18.96
C ALA A 101 -40.14 16.81 -19.28
N SER A 102 -41.22 16.10 -19.64
CA SER A 102 -42.52 16.71 -19.95
C SER A 102 -43.71 15.86 -19.45
N PRO A 103 -44.37 16.25 -18.34
CA PRO A 103 -45.45 15.46 -17.75
C PRO A 103 -46.84 15.72 -18.36
N SER A 104 -46.99 16.62 -19.34
CA SER A 104 -48.31 17.07 -19.82
C SER A 104 -48.97 16.17 -20.88
N THR A 105 -48.35 15.04 -21.27
CA THR A 105 -48.92 14.12 -22.26
C THR A 105 -48.95 12.68 -21.72
N SER A 106 -50.08 11.98 -21.89
CA SER A 106 -50.26 10.60 -21.41
C SER A 106 -49.07 9.72 -21.82
N THR A 107 -48.47 9.02 -20.84
CA THR A 107 -47.31 8.11 -20.98
C THR A 107 -47.47 7.16 -22.17
N TYR A 108 -48.69 6.68 -22.41
CA TYR A 108 -49.03 5.80 -23.52
C TYR A 108 -48.85 6.44 -24.89
N ARG A 109 -49.21 7.73 -25.04
CA ARG A 109 -49.10 8.47 -26.31
C ARG A 109 -47.63 8.78 -26.65
N ILE A 110 -46.82 9.08 -25.63
CA ILE A 110 -45.36 9.27 -25.77
C ILE A 110 -44.69 7.95 -26.16
N LEU A 111 -45.09 6.84 -25.54
CA LEU A 111 -44.55 5.50 -25.81
C LEU A 111 -44.85 5.08 -27.27
N LEU A 112 -46.06 5.33 -27.76
CA LEU A 112 -46.49 4.99 -29.13
C LEU A 112 -45.82 5.89 -30.21
N LEU A 113 -45.61 7.18 -29.91
CA LEU A 113 -44.87 8.09 -30.79
C LEU A 113 -43.36 7.77 -30.83
N THR A 114 -42.78 7.43 -29.67
CA THR A 114 -41.35 7.09 -29.56
C THR A 114 -41.05 5.75 -30.23
N LEU A 115 -41.91 4.73 -30.07
CA LEU A 115 -41.79 3.46 -30.82
C LEU A 115 -41.90 3.69 -32.34
N ARG A 116 -42.79 4.57 -32.80
CA ARG A 116 -43.01 4.81 -34.23
C ARG A 116 -41.84 5.57 -34.90
N GLU A 117 -41.18 6.47 -34.19
CA GLU A 117 -40.02 7.22 -34.71
C GLU A 117 -38.69 6.49 -34.52
N GLU A 118 -38.45 5.86 -33.37
CA GLU A 118 -37.16 5.25 -33.04
C GLU A 118 -37.02 3.84 -33.61
N CYS A 119 -38.09 3.02 -33.72
CA CYS A 119 -37.96 1.72 -34.39
C CYS A 119 -37.56 1.88 -35.87
N LYS A 120 -38.01 2.94 -36.55
CA LYS A 120 -37.58 3.25 -37.92
C LYS A 120 -36.12 3.67 -38.00
N LYS A 121 -35.60 4.40 -37.01
CA LYS A 121 -34.19 4.81 -36.95
C LYS A 121 -33.26 3.67 -36.56
N ILE A 122 -33.59 2.90 -35.51
CA ILE A 122 -32.77 1.82 -34.95
C ILE A 122 -32.62 0.64 -35.92
N VAL A 123 -33.68 0.28 -36.65
CA VAL A 123 -33.60 -0.74 -37.71
C VAL A 123 -32.72 -0.27 -38.87
N TRP A 124 -32.76 1.03 -39.19
CA TRP A 124 -31.98 1.61 -40.30
C TRP A 124 -30.50 1.82 -39.96
N THR A 125 -30.15 2.14 -38.72
CA THR A 125 -28.75 2.28 -38.27
C THR A 125 -28.06 0.94 -38.02
N ASN A 126 -28.74 -0.05 -37.45
CA ASN A 126 -28.10 -1.34 -37.14
C ASN A 126 -27.89 -2.25 -38.36
N ILE A 127 -28.73 -2.16 -39.40
CA ILE A 127 -28.62 -3.03 -40.59
C ILE A 127 -27.52 -2.55 -41.58
N LYS A 128 -27.11 -1.28 -41.52
CA LYS A 128 -26.06 -0.72 -42.40
C LYS A 128 -24.66 -1.25 -42.12
N GLY A 129 -24.37 -1.72 -40.90
CA GLY A 129 -23.03 -2.15 -40.49
C GLY A 129 -22.67 -3.61 -40.76
N TRP A 130 -23.58 -4.44 -41.28
CA TRP A 130 -23.36 -5.88 -41.39
C TRP A 130 -23.08 -6.30 -42.84
N GLY A 131 -21.96 -7.02 -43.03
CA GLY A 131 -21.60 -7.64 -44.31
C GLY A 131 -22.63 -8.69 -44.77
N SER A 132 -22.72 -8.93 -46.08
CA SER A 132 -23.79 -9.75 -46.68
C SER A 132 -23.85 -11.19 -46.14
N ARG A 133 -22.71 -11.78 -45.76
CA ARG A 133 -22.63 -13.12 -45.15
C ARG A 133 -23.19 -13.19 -43.73
N THR A 134 -22.98 -12.15 -42.91
CA THR A 134 -23.49 -12.08 -41.53
C THR A 134 -25.01 -11.89 -41.50
N LYS A 135 -25.56 -11.15 -42.48
CA LYS A 135 -27.01 -10.97 -42.67
C LYS A 135 -27.72 -12.27 -43.03
N SER A 136 -27.16 -13.04 -43.96
CA SER A 136 -27.72 -14.34 -44.36
C SER A 136 -27.74 -15.32 -43.19
N ASN A 137 -26.62 -15.45 -42.46
CA ASN A 137 -26.52 -16.39 -41.35
C ASN A 137 -27.46 -16.05 -40.18
N LEU A 138 -27.64 -14.77 -39.85
CA LEU A 138 -28.55 -14.38 -38.77
C LEU A 138 -30.03 -14.62 -39.15
N ILE A 139 -30.40 -14.40 -40.42
CA ILE A 139 -31.75 -14.69 -40.92
C ILE A 139 -32.00 -16.21 -40.92
N THR A 140 -31.02 -17.02 -41.31
CA THR A 140 -31.13 -18.49 -41.26
C THR A 140 -31.20 -19.03 -39.83
N ILE A 141 -30.47 -18.43 -38.89
CA ILE A 141 -30.52 -18.78 -37.45
C ILE A 141 -31.87 -18.39 -36.85
N LEU A 142 -32.37 -17.19 -37.16
CA LEU A 142 -33.70 -16.74 -36.71
C LEU A 142 -34.83 -17.57 -37.33
N GLN A 143 -34.73 -17.97 -38.60
CA GLN A 143 -35.67 -18.89 -39.24
C GLN A 143 -35.64 -20.28 -38.59
N ARG A 144 -34.47 -20.83 -38.24
CA ARG A 144 -34.38 -22.11 -37.53
C ARG A 144 -34.95 -22.06 -36.12
N VAL A 145 -34.66 -21.01 -35.36
CA VAL A 145 -35.18 -20.84 -33.99
C VAL A 145 -36.70 -20.63 -33.98
N LEU A 146 -37.27 -19.95 -34.99
CA LEU A 146 -38.71 -19.79 -35.13
C LEU A 146 -39.43 -21.06 -35.59
N ILE A 147 -38.77 -21.94 -36.35
CA ILE A 147 -39.33 -23.19 -36.87
C ILE A 147 -39.24 -24.32 -35.83
N GLU A 148 -38.17 -24.40 -35.03
CA GLU A 148 -37.97 -25.51 -34.08
C GLU A 148 -38.81 -25.38 -32.80
N HIS A 149 -39.35 -24.20 -32.49
CA HIS A 149 -40.02 -23.98 -31.20
C HIS A 149 -41.55 -24.07 -31.17
N LYS A 150 -42.25 -24.41 -32.27
CA LYS A 150 -43.71 -24.58 -32.24
C LYS A 150 -44.26 -25.68 -33.16
N GLY A 151 -44.75 -26.75 -32.52
CA GLY A 151 -45.61 -27.79 -33.13
C GLY A 151 -47.01 -27.28 -33.54
N PRO A 152 -47.84 -28.17 -34.14
CA PRO A 152 -48.74 -27.82 -35.24
C PRO A 152 -50.13 -27.38 -34.75
N SER A 153 -50.42 -26.09 -34.76
CA SER A 153 -51.82 -25.64 -34.59
C SER A 153 -52.08 -24.22 -35.10
N TRP A 154 -51.61 -23.83 -36.29
CA TRP A 154 -52.03 -22.57 -36.92
C TRP A 154 -52.35 -22.76 -38.41
N SER A 155 -53.49 -22.21 -38.85
CA SER A 155 -54.05 -22.38 -40.19
C SER A 155 -53.37 -21.50 -41.24
N ILE A 156 -53.36 -22.01 -42.48
CA ILE A 156 -52.69 -21.51 -43.68
C ILE A 156 -53.07 -20.05 -44.04
N THR A 157 -54.20 -19.54 -43.57
CA THR A 157 -54.63 -18.16 -43.82
C THR A 157 -53.81 -17.10 -43.08
N SER A 158 -53.12 -17.46 -41.99
CA SER A 158 -52.17 -16.55 -41.31
C SER A 158 -50.82 -16.41 -42.03
N LEU A 159 -50.45 -17.42 -42.84
CA LEU A 159 -49.20 -17.49 -43.59
C LEU A 159 -49.27 -16.70 -44.92
N LEU A 160 -50.46 -16.54 -45.49
CA LEU A 160 -50.67 -15.77 -46.71
C LEU A 160 -50.67 -14.25 -46.48
N ARG A 161 -50.98 -13.77 -45.26
CA ARG A 161 -50.91 -12.34 -44.92
C ARG A 161 -49.49 -11.83 -44.69
N THR A 162 -48.57 -12.70 -44.28
CA THR A 162 -47.16 -12.35 -44.08
C THR A 162 -46.34 -12.42 -45.38
N GLN A 163 -46.78 -13.17 -46.40
CA GLN A 163 -46.17 -13.14 -47.74
C GLN A 163 -46.47 -11.86 -48.54
N SER A 164 -47.64 -11.24 -48.35
CA SER A 164 -47.98 -9.97 -49.01
C SER A 164 -47.05 -8.82 -48.62
N TRP A 165 -46.50 -8.84 -47.42
CA TRP A 165 -45.57 -7.79 -46.94
C TRP A 165 -44.14 -7.94 -47.49
N LEU A 166 -43.78 -9.11 -48.02
CA LEU A 166 -42.45 -9.41 -48.56
C LEU A 166 -42.35 -9.19 -50.07
N LEU A 167 -43.47 -9.23 -50.79
CA LEU A 167 -43.50 -8.99 -52.24
C LEU A 167 -43.42 -7.50 -52.61
N ASP A 168 -43.88 -6.58 -51.76
CA ASP A 168 -43.75 -5.12 -52.00
C ASP A 168 -42.30 -4.59 -51.89
N ILE A 169 -41.37 -5.39 -51.34
CA ILE A 169 -39.95 -5.00 -51.21
C ILE A 169 -39.15 -5.34 -52.48
N ALA A 170 -39.63 -6.29 -53.30
CA ALA A 170 -38.95 -6.71 -54.51
C ALA A 170 -39.12 -5.72 -55.68
N ASP A 171 -40.20 -4.94 -55.72
CA ASP A 171 -40.45 -3.93 -56.77
C ASP A 171 -39.73 -2.59 -56.55
N LEU A 172 -39.18 -2.35 -55.36
CA LEU A 172 -38.34 -1.18 -55.08
C LEU A 172 -36.92 -1.28 -55.67
N GLY A 173 -36.52 -2.46 -56.13
CA GLY A 173 -35.20 -2.70 -56.74
C GLY A 173 -35.04 -2.15 -58.17
N LYS A 174 -36.12 -1.76 -58.84
CA LYS A 174 -36.08 -1.27 -60.24
C LYS A 174 -36.15 0.26 -60.40
N LEU A 175 -36.27 1.02 -59.31
CA LEU A 175 -36.51 2.47 -59.37
C LEU A 175 -35.31 3.36 -59.00
N LEU A 176 -34.11 2.82 -58.81
CA LEU A 176 -32.94 3.59 -58.35
C LEU A 176 -31.67 3.44 -59.21
N GLN A 177 -31.79 2.95 -60.44
CA GLN A 177 -30.86 3.43 -61.47
C GLN A 177 -31.43 4.75 -62.00
N VAL A 178 -30.74 5.86 -61.71
CA VAL A 178 -30.55 7.06 -62.54
C VAL A 178 -30.18 8.25 -61.64
N GLN A 179 -29.01 8.81 -61.96
CA GLN A 179 -28.55 10.20 -61.77
C GLN A 179 -28.17 10.72 -60.37
N ASN A 180 -26.84 10.79 -60.20
CA ASN A 180 -26.05 12.01 -60.01
C ASN A 180 -26.39 12.97 -58.84
N GLY A 181 -25.54 12.90 -57.81
CA GLY A 181 -24.85 14.10 -57.33
C GLY A 181 -25.28 14.68 -55.99
N ILE A 182 -24.89 14.05 -54.86
CA ILE A 182 -24.61 14.74 -53.58
C ILE A 182 -23.56 13.91 -52.79
N PRO A 183 -22.40 14.46 -52.35
CA PRO A 183 -21.49 13.75 -51.47
C PRO A 183 -22.03 13.75 -50.03
N SER A 184 -22.24 12.57 -49.45
CA SER A 184 -22.60 12.40 -48.04
C SER A 184 -21.35 12.07 -47.22
N LEU A 185 -20.88 13.04 -46.42
CA LEU A 185 -19.81 12.84 -45.45
C LEU A 185 -20.27 11.86 -44.35
N VAL A 186 -19.69 10.66 -44.35
CA VAL A 186 -19.67 9.77 -43.18
C VAL A 186 -18.25 9.83 -42.63
N ASN A 187 -18.03 10.62 -41.59
CA ASN A 187 -16.71 10.73 -40.97
C ASN A 187 -16.41 9.47 -40.14
N TYR A 188 -15.38 8.73 -40.54
CA TYR A 188 -14.77 7.64 -39.78
C TYR A 188 -13.63 8.21 -38.94
N ASN A 189 -13.75 8.18 -37.61
CA ASN A 189 -12.68 8.61 -36.70
C ASN A 189 -11.86 7.39 -36.26
N GLY A 190 -10.85 7.00 -37.04
CA GLY A 190 -9.85 6.02 -36.62
C GLY A 190 -8.81 6.65 -35.71
N VAL A 191 -8.52 6.05 -34.56
CA VAL A 191 -7.45 6.48 -33.64
C VAL A 191 -6.41 5.35 -33.56
N ASP A 192 -5.18 5.64 -33.97
CA ASP A 192 -4.03 4.73 -33.81
C ASP A 192 -3.36 4.97 -32.44
N PRO A 193 -3.43 4.02 -31.49
CA PRO A 193 -2.86 4.19 -30.16
C PRO A 193 -1.33 4.22 -30.14
N LEU A 194 -0.65 3.74 -31.19
CA LEU A 194 0.82 3.70 -31.26
C LEU A 194 1.41 4.92 -31.97
N HIS A 195 0.58 5.76 -32.58
CA HIS A 195 1.02 6.88 -33.39
C HIS A 195 1.98 7.81 -32.63
N ALA A 196 1.64 8.19 -31.39
CA ALA A 196 2.48 9.08 -30.58
C ALA A 196 3.85 8.49 -30.27
N CYS A 197 3.92 7.19 -29.94
CA CYS A 197 5.18 6.49 -29.68
C CYS A 197 6.03 6.40 -30.94
N SER A 198 5.41 6.08 -32.09
CA SER A 198 6.11 6.01 -33.37
C SER A 198 6.64 7.37 -33.80
N VAL A 199 5.87 8.46 -33.63
CA VAL A 199 6.32 9.81 -33.96
C VAL A 199 7.50 10.21 -33.07
N LEU A 200 7.41 9.97 -31.77
CA LEU A 200 8.50 10.29 -30.83
C LEU A 200 9.78 9.50 -31.15
N GLN A 201 9.66 8.22 -31.51
CA GLN A 201 10.78 7.40 -31.93
C GLN A 201 11.45 7.92 -33.21
N GLN A 202 10.67 8.43 -34.17
CA GLN A 202 11.22 9.05 -35.37
C GLN A 202 11.90 10.39 -35.08
N LEU A 203 11.33 11.21 -34.19
CA LEU A 203 11.97 12.45 -33.74
C LEU A 203 13.29 12.19 -33.02
N LYS A 204 13.39 11.10 -32.26
CA LYS A 204 14.63 10.64 -31.63
C LYS A 204 15.66 10.23 -32.69
N SER A 205 15.28 9.47 -33.72
CA SER A 205 16.18 9.12 -34.84
C SER A 205 16.72 10.37 -35.55
N MET A 206 15.85 11.34 -35.82
CA MET A 206 16.26 12.62 -36.44
C MET A 206 17.23 13.39 -35.55
N TYR A 207 17.00 13.39 -34.23
CA TYR A 207 17.91 14.02 -33.26
C TYR A 207 19.28 13.34 -33.24
N ASP A 208 19.33 12.00 -33.21
CA ASP A 208 20.59 11.25 -33.19
C ASP A 208 21.39 11.40 -34.50
N GLU A 209 20.69 11.56 -35.63
CA GLU A 209 21.29 11.81 -36.95
C GLU A 209 21.58 13.31 -37.21
N GLY A 210 21.19 14.21 -36.31
CA GLY A 210 21.34 15.66 -36.47
C GLY A 210 20.52 16.27 -37.61
N GLN A 211 19.44 15.61 -38.02
CA GLN A 211 18.56 16.07 -39.09
C GLN A 211 17.53 17.07 -38.57
N LEU A 212 17.18 18.07 -39.39
CA LEU A 212 16.14 19.07 -39.09
C LEU A 212 16.35 19.90 -37.80
N VAL A 213 17.55 19.86 -37.23
CA VAL A 213 17.96 20.70 -36.09
C VAL A 213 17.86 22.18 -36.47
N ASP A 214 17.14 22.95 -35.66
CA ASP A 214 16.84 24.37 -35.88
C ASP A 214 17.30 25.28 -34.73
N ILE A 215 17.92 24.70 -33.69
CA ILE A 215 18.55 25.41 -32.58
C ILE A 215 19.72 24.63 -31.97
N VAL A 216 20.72 25.36 -31.49
CA VAL A 216 21.81 24.86 -30.67
C VAL A 216 21.72 25.49 -29.28
N VAL A 217 21.65 24.66 -28.24
CA VAL A 217 21.65 25.11 -26.85
C VAL A 217 23.06 24.97 -26.28
N GLU A 218 23.68 26.09 -25.91
CA GLU A 218 24.94 26.13 -25.17
C GLU A 218 24.65 26.17 -23.67
N VAL A 219 25.28 25.29 -22.89
CA VAL A 219 25.20 25.28 -21.42
C VAL A 219 26.54 25.66 -20.79
N ASP A 220 26.60 25.67 -19.46
CA ASP A 220 27.82 26.01 -18.74
C ASP A 220 29.01 25.13 -19.17
N HIS A 221 30.20 25.73 -19.13
CA HIS A 221 31.45 25.17 -19.65
C HIS A 221 31.50 24.97 -21.18
N GLY A 222 30.62 25.62 -21.92
CA GLY A 222 30.71 25.75 -23.39
C GLY A 222 30.30 24.49 -24.15
N LYS A 223 29.56 23.56 -23.52
CA LYS A 223 29.04 22.38 -24.20
C LYS A 223 27.77 22.74 -24.96
N THR A 224 27.68 22.30 -26.22
CA THR A 224 26.56 22.62 -27.11
C THR A 224 25.71 21.40 -27.45
N PHE A 225 24.40 21.62 -27.60
CA PHE A 225 23.41 20.59 -27.90
C PHE A 225 22.53 21.00 -29.09
N PRO A 226 22.75 20.41 -30.29
CA PRO A 226 21.86 20.61 -31.43
C PRO A 226 20.53 19.92 -31.18
N CYS A 227 19.41 20.65 -31.26
CA CYS A 227 18.08 20.11 -30.97
C CYS A 227 16.96 20.81 -31.77
N HIS A 228 15.72 20.32 -31.59
CA HIS A 228 14.54 20.85 -32.27
C HIS A 228 13.72 21.76 -31.36
N ARG A 229 13.41 22.99 -31.81
CA ARG A 229 12.58 23.97 -31.08
C ARG A 229 11.20 23.43 -30.76
N ASN A 230 10.61 22.66 -31.68
CA ASN A 230 9.27 22.11 -31.52
C ASN A 230 9.20 21.10 -30.36
N VAL A 231 10.20 20.22 -30.22
CA VAL A 231 10.27 19.23 -29.15
C VAL A 231 10.52 19.93 -27.81
N LEU A 232 11.48 20.86 -27.76
CA LEU A 232 11.74 21.65 -26.55
C LEU A 232 10.52 22.47 -26.11
N SER A 233 9.81 23.10 -27.07
CA SER A 233 8.58 23.85 -26.77
C SER A 233 7.41 22.97 -26.33
N ALA A 234 7.38 21.71 -26.79
CA ALA A 234 6.33 20.78 -26.42
C ALA A 234 6.50 20.31 -24.97
N ILE A 235 7.73 20.07 -24.52
CA ILE A 235 8.02 19.57 -23.17
C ILE A 235 8.11 20.68 -22.12
N SER A 236 8.51 21.90 -22.50
CA SER A 236 8.85 22.97 -21.57
C SER A 236 8.13 24.29 -21.94
N PRO A 237 7.28 24.82 -21.04
CA PRO A 237 6.71 26.16 -21.17
C PRO A 237 7.77 27.27 -21.22
N TYR A 238 8.93 27.08 -20.58
CA TYR A 238 10.06 27.99 -20.63
C TYR A 238 10.59 28.13 -22.07
N PHE A 239 10.93 27.02 -22.72
CA PHE A 239 11.39 27.04 -24.11
C PHE A 239 10.31 27.50 -25.08
N ARG A 240 9.06 27.11 -24.83
CA ARG A 240 7.92 27.60 -25.62
C ARG A 240 7.82 29.11 -25.58
N SER A 241 7.91 29.70 -24.39
CA SER A 241 7.84 31.17 -24.22
C SER A 241 9.06 31.84 -24.87
N MET A 242 10.25 31.29 -24.69
CA MET A 242 11.48 31.77 -25.32
C MET A 242 11.37 31.84 -26.84
N PHE A 243 10.85 30.78 -27.49
CA PHE A 243 10.77 30.71 -28.96
C PHE A 243 9.51 31.36 -29.56
N THR A 244 8.56 31.80 -28.74
CA THR A 244 7.30 32.42 -29.22
C THR A 244 7.09 33.86 -28.73
N SER A 245 7.92 34.38 -27.83
CA SER A 245 7.79 35.72 -27.22
C SER A 245 8.10 36.90 -28.15
N GLY A 246 8.66 36.65 -29.34
CA GLY A 246 9.04 37.70 -30.29
C GLY A 246 10.31 38.47 -29.89
N LEU A 247 11.03 38.00 -28.87
CA LEU A 247 12.35 38.50 -28.47
C LEU A 247 13.46 37.92 -29.36
N THR A 248 14.70 38.39 -29.17
CA THR A 248 15.88 38.06 -29.98
C THR A 248 16.10 36.56 -30.20
N GLU A 249 15.80 35.76 -29.18
CA GLU A 249 15.93 34.31 -29.08
C GLU A 249 15.01 33.57 -30.06
N THR A 250 13.97 34.24 -30.55
CA THR A 250 13.07 33.72 -31.60
C THR A 250 13.83 33.51 -32.91
N THR A 251 14.83 34.34 -33.21
CA THR A 251 15.56 34.34 -34.49
C THR A 251 16.98 33.78 -34.39
N GLN A 252 17.55 33.69 -33.19
CA GLN A 252 18.91 33.22 -32.95
C GLN A 252 19.01 31.70 -33.10
N LYS A 253 19.97 31.21 -33.89
CA LYS A 253 20.24 29.77 -34.05
C LYS A 253 20.93 29.13 -32.85
N GLU A 254 21.53 29.93 -31.98
CA GLU A 254 22.27 29.47 -30.80
C GLU A 254 21.79 30.26 -29.57
N VAL A 255 21.50 29.54 -28.49
CA VAL A 255 21.02 30.13 -27.23
C VAL A 255 21.87 29.60 -26.08
N ARG A 256 22.34 30.51 -25.24
CA ARG A 256 23.14 30.19 -24.05
C ARG A 256 22.29 30.17 -22.79
N ILE A 257 22.33 29.06 -22.07
CA ILE A 257 21.64 28.86 -20.79
C ILE A 257 22.70 28.77 -19.68
N VAL A 258 22.53 29.61 -18.66
CA VAL A 258 23.45 29.70 -17.51
C VAL A 258 22.81 29.03 -16.30
N GLY A 259 23.61 28.34 -15.49
CA GLY A 259 23.18 27.68 -14.25
C GLY A 259 22.66 26.26 -14.45
N VAL A 260 22.96 25.62 -15.58
CA VAL A 260 22.59 24.24 -15.88
C VAL A 260 23.82 23.50 -16.36
N ASP A 261 24.11 22.36 -15.73
CA ASP A 261 25.23 21.52 -16.10
C ASP A 261 24.93 20.67 -17.36
N ALA A 262 26.01 20.25 -18.01
CA ALA A 262 25.97 19.45 -19.22
C ALA A 262 25.28 18.09 -19.08
N GLU A 263 25.32 17.47 -17.91
CA GLU A 263 24.72 16.16 -17.68
C GLU A 263 23.20 16.29 -17.51
N SER A 264 22.74 17.23 -16.71
CA SER A 264 21.31 17.54 -16.53
C SER A 264 20.65 17.93 -17.86
N MET A 265 21.30 18.78 -18.67
CA MET A 265 20.76 19.13 -19.98
C MET A 265 20.65 17.91 -20.90
N HIS A 266 21.66 17.04 -20.90
CA HIS A 266 21.61 15.79 -21.67
C HIS A 266 20.45 14.89 -21.21
N LEU A 267 20.24 14.74 -19.90
CA LEU A 267 19.14 13.92 -19.34
C LEU A 267 17.76 14.50 -19.67
N ILE A 268 17.61 15.83 -19.65
CA ILE A 268 16.36 16.50 -20.05
C ILE A 268 16.08 16.31 -21.53
N LEU A 269 17.10 16.41 -22.39
CA LEU A 269 16.96 16.15 -23.82
C LEU A 269 16.60 14.68 -24.06
N ASP A 270 17.32 13.74 -23.44
CA ASP A 270 16.99 12.31 -23.58
C ASP A 270 15.56 12.02 -23.11
N TYR A 271 15.12 12.63 -22.00
CA TYR A 271 13.73 12.57 -21.55
C TYR A 271 12.76 13.18 -22.58
N ALA A 272 13.07 14.32 -23.18
CA ALA A 272 12.22 14.98 -24.16
C ALA A 272 11.99 14.12 -25.43
N TYR A 273 12.98 13.32 -25.84
CA TYR A 273 12.88 12.44 -27.01
C TYR A 273 12.54 10.99 -26.71
N THR A 274 12.64 10.51 -25.47
CA THR A 274 12.40 9.10 -25.12
C THR A 274 11.33 8.88 -24.07
N SER A 275 10.95 9.92 -23.32
CA SER A 275 10.11 9.87 -22.13
C SER A 275 10.70 8.99 -21.01
N ARG A 276 12.02 8.79 -20.99
CA ARG A 276 12.75 8.01 -19.99
C ARG A 276 13.83 8.86 -19.35
N VAL A 277 14.11 8.60 -18.07
CA VAL A 277 15.17 9.26 -17.33
C VAL A 277 15.86 8.25 -16.42
N THR A 278 17.18 8.37 -16.29
CA THR A 278 17.98 7.56 -15.36
C THR A 278 18.42 8.43 -14.18
N LEU A 279 17.89 8.12 -13.00
CA LEU A 279 18.14 8.88 -11.77
C LEU A 279 19.19 8.19 -10.91
N SER A 280 20.09 8.98 -10.33
CA SER A 280 21.11 8.55 -9.37
C SER A 280 21.25 9.59 -8.26
N GLU A 281 21.88 9.22 -7.15
CA GLU A 281 22.12 10.14 -6.02
C GLU A 281 22.98 11.35 -6.42
N ALA A 282 23.87 11.18 -7.40
CA ALA A 282 24.75 12.26 -7.88
C ALA A 282 24.03 13.26 -8.80
N ASN A 283 23.07 12.80 -9.61
CA ASN A 283 22.44 13.66 -10.62
C ASN A 283 21.07 14.23 -10.20
N VAL A 284 20.39 13.62 -9.23
CA VAL A 284 18.98 13.94 -8.95
C VAL A 284 18.74 15.39 -8.53
N GLN A 285 19.64 15.96 -7.72
CA GLN A 285 19.50 17.36 -7.27
C GLN A 285 19.71 18.35 -8.41
N ALA A 286 20.79 18.19 -9.19
CA ALA A 286 21.09 19.05 -10.33
C ALA A 286 19.99 18.96 -11.41
N LEU A 287 19.51 17.74 -11.68
CA LEU A 287 18.41 17.51 -12.61
C LEU A 287 17.09 18.13 -12.12
N PHE A 288 16.78 18.01 -10.82
CA PHE A 288 15.59 18.66 -10.24
C PHE A 288 15.67 20.18 -10.39
N THR A 289 16.83 20.78 -10.14
CA THR A 289 17.05 22.22 -10.35
C THR A 289 16.84 22.60 -11.80
N ALA A 290 17.43 21.86 -12.75
CA ALA A 290 17.26 22.12 -14.18
C ALA A 290 15.80 21.95 -14.63
N ALA A 291 15.11 20.90 -14.15
CA ALA A 291 13.69 20.69 -14.42
C ALA A 291 12.80 21.82 -13.86
N SER A 292 13.21 22.42 -12.73
CA SER A 292 12.54 23.59 -12.14
C SER A 292 12.74 24.85 -12.99
N ILE A 293 13.97 25.09 -13.45
CA ILE A 293 14.31 26.20 -14.34
C ILE A 293 13.51 26.09 -15.65
N PHE A 294 13.48 24.89 -16.24
CA PHE A 294 12.78 24.64 -17.50
C PHE A 294 11.28 24.36 -17.34
N GLN A 295 10.75 24.39 -16.12
CA GLN A 295 9.32 24.19 -15.82
C GLN A 295 8.80 22.85 -16.39
N ILE A 296 9.42 21.73 -16.02
CA ILE A 296 9.02 20.37 -16.42
C ILE A 296 8.52 19.60 -15.18
N PRO A 297 7.24 19.74 -14.76
CA PRO A 297 6.73 19.17 -13.51
C PRO A 297 6.86 17.65 -13.43
N SER A 298 6.56 16.94 -14.53
CA SER A 298 6.64 15.48 -14.55
C SER A 298 8.04 14.94 -14.29
N LEU A 299 9.09 15.72 -14.59
CA LEU A 299 10.47 15.36 -14.27
C LEU A 299 10.84 15.73 -12.83
N GLN A 300 10.33 16.87 -12.33
CA GLN A 300 10.46 17.26 -10.91
C GLN A 300 9.82 16.21 -10.00
N ASP A 301 8.60 15.75 -10.31
CA ASP A 301 7.87 14.74 -9.53
C ASP A 301 8.65 13.41 -9.47
N GLN A 302 9.25 12.99 -10.59
CA GLN A 302 10.09 11.78 -10.63
C GLN A 302 11.35 11.93 -9.77
N CYS A 303 12.01 13.08 -9.81
CA CYS A 303 13.17 13.38 -8.98
C CYS A 303 12.78 13.45 -7.49
N ALA A 304 11.64 14.07 -7.17
CA ALA A 304 11.09 14.13 -5.81
C ALA A 304 10.79 12.73 -5.27
N GLN A 305 10.12 11.89 -6.07
CA GLN A 305 9.80 10.51 -5.68
C GLN A 305 11.07 9.69 -5.43
N PHE A 306 12.12 9.89 -6.25
CA PHE A 306 13.42 9.26 -6.03
C PHE A 306 14.03 9.70 -4.69
N MET A 307 14.07 11.02 -4.40
CA MET A 307 14.58 11.54 -3.13
C MET A 307 13.78 11.04 -1.92
N ILE A 308 12.44 11.00 -2.00
CA ILE A 308 11.57 10.46 -0.93
C ILE A 308 11.91 8.99 -0.64
N SER A 309 12.15 8.20 -1.70
CA SER A 309 12.46 6.77 -1.55
C SER A 309 13.82 6.48 -0.92
N ARG A 310 14.72 7.47 -0.91
CA ARG A 310 16.11 7.37 -0.42
C ARG A 310 16.39 8.25 0.81
N LEU A 311 15.35 8.65 1.55
CA LEU A 311 15.50 9.41 2.78
C LEU A 311 16.23 8.58 3.86
N ASP A 312 17.29 9.17 4.43
CA ASP A 312 18.16 8.64 5.47
C ASP A 312 18.40 9.74 6.52
N PRO A 313 18.70 9.43 7.80
CA PRO A 313 18.94 10.45 8.81
C PRO A 313 20.02 11.46 8.41
N GLN A 314 21.01 11.05 7.59
CA GLN A 314 22.11 11.90 7.14
C GLN A 314 21.71 12.89 6.04
N ASN A 315 20.66 12.61 5.25
CA ASN A 315 20.28 13.42 4.09
C ASN A 315 18.92 14.13 4.23
N CYS A 316 18.10 13.73 5.21
CA CYS A 316 16.70 14.16 5.25
C CYS A 316 16.55 15.67 5.50
N ILE A 317 17.50 16.29 6.22
CA ILE A 317 17.50 17.74 6.47
C ILE A 317 17.86 18.49 5.20
N GLY A 318 18.92 18.08 4.50
CA GLY A 318 19.31 18.64 3.22
C GLY A 318 18.18 18.55 2.19
N VAL A 319 17.51 17.40 2.09
CA VAL A 319 16.33 17.22 1.21
C VAL A 319 15.17 18.13 1.64
N PHE A 320 14.91 18.29 2.94
CA PHE A 320 13.89 19.20 3.45
C PHE A 320 14.19 20.66 3.11
N MET A 321 15.42 21.13 3.36
CA MET A 321 15.87 22.49 3.02
C MET A 321 15.81 22.74 1.52
N PHE A 322 16.20 21.73 0.72
CA PHE A 322 16.11 21.78 -0.73
C PHE A 322 14.65 21.90 -1.20
N ALA A 323 13.76 21.06 -0.69
CA ALA A 323 12.34 21.11 -1.04
C ALA A 323 11.68 22.46 -0.68
N ASP A 324 12.06 23.03 0.46
CA ASP A 324 11.59 24.35 0.91
C ASP A 324 12.08 25.47 -0.02
N ALA A 325 13.36 25.43 -0.44
CA ALA A 325 13.95 26.42 -1.35
C ALA A 325 13.26 26.45 -2.73
N TYR A 326 12.83 25.29 -3.24
CA TYR A 326 12.10 25.18 -4.52
C TYR A 326 10.57 25.19 -4.36
N GLY A 327 10.06 25.31 -3.14
CA GLY A 327 8.62 25.36 -2.85
C GLY A 327 7.85 24.05 -3.14
N HIS A 328 8.54 22.92 -3.27
CA HIS A 328 7.93 21.63 -3.61
C HIS A 328 7.28 20.98 -2.37
N GLN A 329 5.97 21.19 -2.19
CA GLN A 329 5.25 20.82 -0.96
C GLN A 329 5.29 19.32 -0.62
N GLU A 330 5.07 18.42 -1.58
CA GLU A 330 5.02 16.99 -1.27
C GLU A 330 6.36 16.45 -0.72
N LEU A 331 7.47 16.79 -1.39
CA LEU A 331 8.81 16.45 -0.93
C LEU A 331 9.12 17.07 0.45
N LYS A 332 8.69 18.32 0.68
CA LYS A 332 8.84 19.00 1.98
C LYS A 332 8.08 18.29 3.09
N ASP A 333 6.80 17.96 2.86
CA ASP A 333 5.96 17.27 3.85
C ASP A 333 6.52 15.88 4.17
N LYS A 334 6.92 15.12 3.15
CA LYS A 334 7.49 13.78 3.33
C LYS A 334 8.83 13.77 4.05
N SER A 335 9.72 14.70 3.73
CA SER A 335 10.99 14.85 4.43
C SER A 335 10.78 15.33 5.87
N GLN A 336 9.84 16.25 6.10
CA GLN A 336 9.49 16.69 7.44
C GLN A 336 8.88 15.57 8.30
N ASP A 337 7.99 14.75 7.75
CA ASP A 337 7.43 13.58 8.43
C ASP A 337 8.51 12.56 8.80
N TYR A 338 9.51 12.37 7.93
CA TYR A 338 10.66 11.52 8.22
C TYR A 338 11.48 12.08 9.39
N ILE A 339 11.80 13.38 9.36
CA ILE A 339 12.52 14.07 10.44
C ILE A 339 11.76 13.93 11.77
N ARG A 340 10.43 14.10 11.78
CA ARG A 340 9.60 13.96 12.99
C ARG A 340 9.67 12.53 13.56
N LYS A 341 9.61 11.52 12.69
CA LYS A 341 9.64 10.09 13.07
C LYS A 341 11.00 9.65 13.61
N LYS A 342 12.10 10.13 13.04
CA LYS A 342 13.49 9.74 13.38
C LYS A 342 14.29 10.85 14.08
N PHE A 343 13.59 11.78 14.73
CA PHE A 343 14.16 13.02 15.27
C PHE A 343 15.43 12.83 16.11
N LEU A 344 15.46 11.85 17.02
CA LEU A 344 16.62 11.60 17.89
C LEU A 344 17.90 11.22 17.12
N CYS A 345 17.78 10.60 15.94
CA CYS A 345 18.93 10.33 15.08
C CYS A 345 19.35 11.60 14.33
N VAL A 346 18.36 12.33 13.80
CA VAL A 346 18.54 13.52 12.96
C VAL A 346 19.18 14.69 13.70
N VAL A 347 18.88 14.90 14.98
CA VAL A 347 19.47 15.98 15.81
C VAL A 347 20.99 15.85 15.94
N ASN A 348 21.53 14.64 15.78
CA ASN A 348 22.96 14.39 15.90
C ASN A 348 23.75 14.74 14.63
N GLU A 349 23.08 14.98 13.51
CA GLU A 349 23.70 15.26 12.22
C GLU A 349 24.13 16.73 12.09
N GLN A 350 25.15 16.99 11.27
CA GLN A 350 25.70 18.34 11.08
C GLN A 350 24.75 19.28 10.32
N GLU A 351 23.94 18.74 9.42
CA GLU A 351 22.96 19.52 8.65
C GLU A 351 21.91 20.19 9.55
N PHE A 352 21.62 19.61 10.72
CA PHE A 352 20.64 20.15 11.67
C PHE A 352 21.03 21.56 12.14
N LEU A 353 22.34 21.80 12.29
CA LEU A 353 22.89 23.08 12.72
C LEU A 353 22.66 24.21 11.71
N HIS A 354 22.39 23.87 10.43
CA HIS A 354 22.22 24.81 9.33
C HIS A 354 20.77 25.24 9.10
N LEU A 355 19.81 24.65 9.83
CA LEU A 355 18.39 25.03 9.74
C LEU A 355 18.19 26.51 10.04
N THR A 356 17.31 27.16 9.28
CA THR A 356 16.85 28.51 9.60
C THR A 356 15.91 28.49 10.81
N LYS A 357 15.66 29.66 11.40
CA LYS A 357 14.73 29.80 12.53
C LYS A 357 13.33 29.27 12.16
N GLU A 358 12.81 29.66 11.00
CA GLU A 358 11.47 29.30 10.55
C GLU A 358 11.35 27.79 10.34
N GLN A 359 12.38 27.18 9.74
CA GLN A 359 12.48 25.75 9.52
C GLN A 359 12.55 24.97 10.84
N LEU A 360 13.38 25.42 11.79
CA LEU A 360 13.52 24.80 13.10
C LEU A 360 12.19 24.83 13.88
N VAL A 361 11.54 26.00 13.95
CA VAL A 361 10.24 26.14 14.62
C VAL A 361 9.18 25.26 13.96
N CYS A 362 9.18 25.16 12.62
CA CYS A 362 8.25 24.30 11.88
C CYS A 362 8.40 22.81 12.25
N ILE A 363 9.62 22.35 12.52
CA ILE A 363 9.90 20.97 12.95
C ILE A 363 9.54 20.78 14.44
N LEU A 364 10.06 21.63 15.32
CA LEU A 364 10.00 21.42 16.78
C LEU A 364 8.64 21.75 17.41
N SER A 365 7.83 22.60 16.78
CA SER A 365 6.48 22.91 17.29
C SER A 365 5.48 21.74 17.15
N SER A 366 5.79 20.75 16.31
CA SER A 366 4.89 19.62 16.01
C SER A 366 4.63 18.71 17.22
N ASP A 367 3.37 18.32 17.39
CA ASP A 367 2.93 17.30 18.36
C ASP A 367 3.42 15.89 17.99
N ASP A 368 3.62 15.63 16.69
CA ASP A 368 3.98 14.31 16.15
C ASP A 368 5.48 13.98 16.29
N LEU A 369 6.24 14.82 17.00
CA LEU A 369 7.66 14.64 17.20
C LEU A 369 7.93 13.38 18.06
N ASN A 370 8.76 12.47 17.55
CA ASN A 370 9.07 11.22 18.24
C ASN A 370 10.19 11.40 19.28
N VAL A 371 9.83 11.94 20.44
CA VAL A 371 10.74 12.22 21.55
C VAL A 371 10.17 11.70 22.86
N GLU A 372 10.96 10.97 23.64
CA GLU A 372 10.54 10.39 24.93
C GLU A 372 10.39 11.43 26.05
N LYS A 373 11.11 12.55 25.92
CA LYS A 373 11.38 13.53 26.98
C LYS A 373 11.55 14.94 26.41
N GLU A 374 10.93 15.96 27.01
CA GLU A 374 10.99 17.33 26.48
C GLU A 374 12.42 17.90 26.54
N GLU A 375 13.25 17.34 27.43
CA GLU A 375 14.66 17.65 27.58
C GLU A 375 15.44 17.48 26.27
N HIS A 376 15.12 16.48 25.44
CA HIS A 376 15.80 16.29 24.16
C HIS A 376 15.49 17.40 23.15
N VAL A 377 14.28 17.97 23.20
CA VAL A 377 13.94 19.14 22.37
C VAL A 377 14.74 20.34 22.85
N PHE A 378 14.81 20.54 24.17
CA PHE A 378 15.62 21.60 24.76
C PHE A 378 17.11 21.48 24.41
N GLU A 379 17.70 20.29 24.53
CA GLU A 379 19.09 19.99 24.15
C GLU A 379 19.34 20.24 22.66
N SER A 380 18.38 19.90 21.79
CA SER A 380 18.50 20.17 20.35
C SER A 380 18.56 21.68 20.04
N ILE A 381 17.78 22.50 20.77
CA ILE A 381 17.79 23.96 20.63
C ILE A 381 19.12 24.54 21.14
N ILE A 382 19.66 24.03 22.25
CA ILE A 382 20.99 24.43 22.73
C ILE A 382 22.02 24.16 21.64
N ARG A 383 22.05 22.93 21.11
CA ARG A 383 23.02 22.52 20.11
C ARG A 383 22.94 23.39 18.85
N TRP A 384 21.73 23.72 18.39
CA TRP A 384 21.55 24.68 17.30
C TRP A 384 22.02 26.08 17.68
N PHE A 385 21.65 26.59 18.86
CA PHE A 385 22.05 27.92 19.30
C PHE A 385 23.57 28.09 19.44
N GLU A 386 24.27 27.08 19.97
CA GLU A 386 25.70 27.13 20.21
C GLU A 386 26.55 27.20 18.94
N TYR A 387 26.01 26.77 17.80
CA TYR A 387 26.71 26.82 16.52
C TYR A 387 26.90 28.25 15.97
N ASP A 388 25.92 29.15 16.15
CA ASP A 388 26.01 30.55 15.71
C ASP A 388 25.35 31.46 16.76
N ARG A 389 26.04 31.64 17.90
CA ARG A 389 25.52 32.37 19.06
C ARG A 389 25.15 33.81 18.73
N ASP A 390 26.02 34.51 17.99
CA ASP A 390 25.90 35.95 17.74
C ASP A 390 24.65 36.30 16.89
N LYS A 391 24.32 35.49 15.88
CA LYS A 391 23.13 35.72 15.05
C LYS A 391 21.86 35.17 15.68
N ARG A 392 21.96 34.11 16.49
CA ARG A 392 20.79 33.38 17.02
C ARG A 392 20.29 33.92 18.35
N GLU A 393 21.06 34.75 19.05
CA GLU A 393 20.66 35.36 20.34
C GLU A 393 19.36 36.18 20.22
N MET A 394 19.20 36.90 19.11
CA MET A 394 17.97 37.66 18.83
C MET A 394 16.71 36.77 18.72
N TYR A 395 16.85 35.54 18.25
CA TYR A 395 15.73 34.63 18.00
C TYR A 395 15.45 33.66 19.14
N LEU A 396 16.36 33.57 20.12
CA LEU A 396 16.34 32.55 21.15
C LEU A 396 15.04 32.54 21.96
N ALA A 397 14.58 33.72 22.40
CA ALA A 397 13.34 33.83 23.18
C ALA A 397 12.12 33.30 22.42
N GLU A 398 11.99 33.67 21.14
CA GLU A 398 10.86 33.24 20.32
C GLU A 398 10.90 31.73 20.01
N VAL A 399 12.08 31.19 19.70
CA VAL A 399 12.25 29.75 19.44
C VAL A 399 11.90 28.96 20.68
N VAL A 400 12.42 29.36 21.84
CA VAL A 400 12.18 28.68 23.11
C VAL A 400 10.69 28.70 23.46
N ALA A 401 10.03 29.86 23.37
CA ALA A 401 8.62 30.00 23.68
C ALA A 401 7.69 29.17 22.78
N LYS A 402 8.00 29.11 21.47
CA LYS A 402 7.19 28.36 20.51
C LYS A 402 7.46 26.86 20.52
N CYS A 403 8.68 26.45 20.87
CA CYS A 403 9.11 25.06 20.69
C CYS A 403 9.10 24.25 21.99
N ILE A 404 9.34 24.86 23.16
CA ILE A 404 9.51 24.13 24.42
C ILE A 404 8.22 24.13 25.24
N ARG A 405 7.79 22.94 25.63
CA ARG A 405 6.64 22.72 26.51
C ARG A 405 7.10 22.70 27.95
N LEU A 406 7.25 23.88 28.56
CA LEU A 406 7.73 24.04 29.94
C LEU A 406 7.07 23.10 30.98
N PRO A 407 5.74 22.85 30.94
CA PRO A 407 5.10 21.96 31.92
C PRO A 407 5.54 20.49 31.84
N LEU A 408 6.23 20.08 30.76
CA LEU A 408 6.67 18.71 30.52
C LEU A 408 8.16 18.47 30.85
N LEU A 409 8.89 19.51 31.29
CA LEU A 409 10.28 19.39 31.73
C LEU A 409 10.35 18.95 33.20
N ASP A 410 11.29 18.05 33.51
CA ASP A 410 11.52 17.63 34.90
C ASP A 410 12.05 18.79 35.77
N GLU A 411 11.58 18.88 37.01
CA GLU A 411 11.97 19.93 37.96
C GLU A 411 13.47 19.90 38.28
N ALA A 412 14.10 18.71 38.25
CA ALA A 412 15.53 18.57 38.43
C ALA A 412 16.32 19.11 37.22
N PHE A 413 15.74 19.06 36.03
CA PHE A 413 16.33 19.59 34.81
C PHE A 413 16.21 21.12 34.74
N LEU A 414 15.07 21.69 35.14
CA LEU A 414 14.86 23.15 35.18
C LEU A 414 15.95 23.87 35.99
N LYS A 415 16.45 23.25 37.07
CA LYS A 415 17.55 23.81 37.89
C LYS A 415 18.91 23.81 37.20
N LYS A 416 19.10 23.02 36.14
CA LYS A 416 20.35 22.90 35.37
C LYS A 416 20.38 23.79 34.13
N ILE A 417 19.28 24.48 33.83
CA ILE A 417 19.17 25.33 32.64
C ILE A 417 20.15 26.51 32.74
N PRO A 418 20.94 26.80 31.67
CA PRO A 418 21.85 27.95 31.68
C PRO A 418 21.09 29.28 31.85
N PRO A 419 21.68 30.28 32.52
CA PRO A 419 20.99 31.52 32.90
C PRO A 419 20.50 32.35 31.71
N THR A 420 21.17 32.28 30.56
CA THR A 420 20.74 32.93 29.31
C THR A 420 19.40 32.38 28.80
N PHE A 421 19.21 31.06 28.88
CA PHE A 421 17.95 30.40 28.51
C PHE A 421 16.88 30.63 29.58
N ALA A 422 17.24 30.67 30.86
CA ALA A 422 16.30 31.01 31.93
C ALA A 422 15.74 32.44 31.80
N GLN A 423 16.57 33.41 31.37
CA GLN A 423 16.11 34.78 31.08
C GLN A 423 15.20 34.85 29.84
N ALA A 424 15.48 34.05 28.81
CA ALA A 424 14.62 33.94 27.63
C ALA A 424 13.25 33.33 27.99
N LEU A 425 13.22 32.34 28.88
CA LEU A 425 12.00 31.72 29.41
C LEU A 425 11.18 32.69 30.29
N ALA A 426 11.84 33.56 31.04
CA ALA A 426 11.19 34.51 31.96
C ALA A 426 10.58 35.75 31.27
N ARG A 427 11.04 36.10 30.07
CA ARG A 427 10.53 37.28 29.34
C ARG A 427 9.11 37.11 28.80
N ASP A 428 8.69 35.88 28.48
CA ASP A 428 7.34 35.58 27.97
C ASP A 428 6.31 35.30 29.08
N SER A 429 6.75 34.97 30.30
CA SER A 429 5.85 34.84 31.46
C SER A 429 5.20 36.16 31.89
N VAL A 430 5.65 37.30 31.37
CA VAL A 430 5.08 38.62 31.70
C VAL A 430 3.82 38.95 30.88
N ASP A 431 3.59 38.27 29.74
CA ASP A 431 2.40 38.49 28.89
C ASP A 431 1.28 37.43 29.08
N SER A 432 1.50 36.43 29.94
CA SER A 432 0.61 35.27 30.12
C SER A 432 -0.02 35.16 31.52
N ASP A 433 -0.06 36.24 32.28
CA ASP A 433 -0.55 36.28 33.68
C ASP A 433 -2.10 36.28 33.81
N LYS A 434 -2.80 35.61 32.89
CA LYS A 434 -4.24 35.29 32.99
C LYS A 434 -4.56 33.88 32.48
N SER A 435 -3.87 32.86 32.98
CA SER A 435 -4.51 31.54 33.08
C SER A 435 -3.89 30.75 34.22
N GLU A 436 -4.74 30.46 35.19
CA GLU A 436 -4.46 29.67 36.38
C GLU A 436 -3.78 28.34 36.06
N SER A 437 -2.99 27.90 37.04
CA SER A 437 -2.48 26.55 37.21
C SER A 437 -3.53 25.49 36.84
N SER A 438 -3.39 24.92 35.65
CA SER A 438 -3.90 23.59 35.38
C SER A 438 -2.96 22.90 34.42
N THR A 439 -2.45 21.74 34.83
CA THR A 439 -1.77 20.76 33.97
C THR A 439 -2.73 20.15 32.92
N ASN A 440 -3.92 20.72 32.73
CA ASN A 440 -4.96 20.25 31.84
C ASN A 440 -4.93 21.05 30.54
N GLY A 441 -3.96 20.76 29.66
CA GLY A 441 -3.96 21.34 28.32
C GLY A 441 -2.67 21.24 27.51
N CYS A 442 -1.52 20.97 28.13
CA CYS A 442 -0.29 20.79 27.37
C CYS A 442 -0.27 19.41 26.71
N ALA A 443 -0.46 19.36 25.39
CA ALA A 443 -0.38 18.12 24.64
C ALA A 443 1.01 17.50 24.81
N GLN A 444 1.06 16.21 25.14
CA GLN A 444 2.30 15.45 25.13
C GLN A 444 2.74 15.20 23.69
N ARG A 445 4.05 15.15 23.44
CA ARG A 445 4.56 14.75 22.13
C ARG A 445 4.28 13.27 21.89
N LEU A 446 4.15 12.88 20.62
CA LEU A 446 3.86 11.51 20.22
C LEU A 446 4.81 10.50 20.90
N GLY A 447 6.13 10.77 20.89
CA GLY A 447 7.14 9.94 21.55
C GLY A 447 6.92 9.70 23.05
N MET A 448 6.41 10.69 23.78
CA MET A 448 6.17 10.61 25.23
C MET A 448 5.03 9.66 25.59
N THR A 449 4.16 9.38 24.63
CA THR A 449 3.01 8.48 24.79
C THR A 449 3.37 7.03 24.50
N ALA A 450 4.56 6.79 23.92
CA ALA A 450 5.01 5.45 23.55
C ALA A 450 5.13 4.56 24.79
N SER A 451 4.57 3.36 24.68
CA SER A 451 4.67 2.32 25.70
C SER A 451 5.25 1.05 25.07
N GLU A 452 6.14 0.37 25.78
CA GLU A 452 6.71 -0.91 25.35
C GLU A 452 5.64 -2.01 25.53
N MET A 453 5.19 -2.59 24.42
CA MET A 453 4.06 -3.52 24.40
C MET A 453 4.44 -4.87 23.80
N ILE A 454 3.79 -5.93 24.27
CA ILE A 454 3.89 -7.28 23.69
C ILE A 454 2.87 -7.39 22.57
N ILE A 455 3.35 -7.56 21.33
CA ILE A 455 2.52 -7.80 20.15
C ILE A 455 2.42 -9.30 19.93
N CYS A 456 1.19 -9.83 19.86
CA CYS A 456 0.96 -11.26 19.61
C CYS A 456 0.38 -11.46 18.21
N PHE A 457 1.16 -12.05 17.31
CA PHE A 457 0.70 -12.44 15.99
C PHE A 457 0.13 -13.85 16.05
N ASP A 458 -1.18 -13.97 15.86
CA ASP A 458 -1.84 -15.27 15.83
C ASP A 458 -2.00 -15.81 14.41
N ALA A 459 -1.64 -17.07 14.20
CA ALA A 459 -2.04 -17.84 13.03
C ALA A 459 -3.49 -18.34 13.24
N ALA A 460 -4.46 -17.45 13.05
CA ALA A 460 -5.88 -17.68 13.36
C ALA A 460 -6.38 -19.11 13.04
N HIS A 461 -7.05 -19.78 13.99
CA HIS A 461 -7.57 -21.13 13.78
C HIS A 461 -8.75 -21.13 12.78
N LYS A 462 -8.75 -22.04 11.79
CA LYS A 462 -9.86 -22.22 10.81
C LYS A 462 -11.25 -22.42 11.46
N HIS A 463 -11.31 -22.85 12.72
CA HIS A 463 -12.54 -23.26 13.41
C HIS A 463 -13.20 -22.17 14.29
N SER A 464 -12.58 -21.00 14.49
CA SER A 464 -13.18 -20.01 15.41
C SER A 464 -14.22 -19.11 14.76
N GLY A 465 -14.29 -19.04 13.42
CA GLY A 465 -15.12 -18.08 12.69
C GLY A 465 -14.80 -16.61 12.97
N LYS A 466 -13.80 -16.32 13.82
CA LYS A 466 -13.44 -14.97 14.26
C LYS A 466 -12.35 -14.40 13.36
N LYS A 467 -12.55 -13.14 12.98
CA LYS A 467 -11.56 -12.31 12.25
C LYS A 467 -10.24 -12.30 13.03
N GLN A 468 -9.12 -12.61 12.37
CA GLN A 468 -7.76 -12.52 12.94
C GLN A 468 -7.55 -11.13 13.58
N THR A 469 -7.05 -11.09 14.80
CA THR A 469 -6.70 -9.87 15.52
C THR A 469 -5.28 -9.98 16.04
N VAL A 470 -4.52 -8.88 16.00
CA VAL A 470 -3.18 -8.80 16.58
C VAL A 470 -3.30 -8.00 17.88
N PRO A 471 -3.47 -8.66 19.05
CA PRO A 471 -3.53 -7.95 20.32
C PRO A 471 -2.14 -7.44 20.72
N CYS A 472 -2.12 -6.22 21.25
CA CYS A 472 -0.96 -5.59 21.85
C CYS A 472 -1.25 -5.37 23.34
N ILE A 473 -0.35 -5.84 24.20
CA ILE A 473 -0.53 -5.81 25.65
C ILE A 473 0.47 -4.81 26.22
N ASP A 474 -0.04 -3.80 26.91
CA ASP A 474 0.75 -2.95 27.78
C ASP A 474 0.78 -3.58 29.17
N THR A 475 1.94 -4.09 29.57
CA THR A 475 2.12 -4.77 30.85
C THR A 475 2.15 -3.82 32.05
N VAL A 476 2.42 -2.53 31.82
CA VAL A 476 2.47 -1.51 32.87
C VAL A 476 1.06 -1.07 33.23
N THR A 477 0.25 -0.76 32.21
CA THR A 477 -1.14 -0.31 32.44
C THR A 477 -2.15 -1.45 32.50
N GLY A 478 -1.76 -2.65 32.05
CA GLY A 478 -2.65 -3.80 31.88
C GLY A 478 -3.67 -3.65 30.74
N LYS A 479 -3.60 -2.54 29.98
CA LYS A 479 -4.51 -2.25 28.87
C LYS A 479 -4.13 -3.03 27.62
N VAL A 480 -5.14 -3.23 26.79
CA VAL A 480 -5.02 -4.06 25.60
C VAL A 480 -5.50 -3.27 24.39
N PHE A 481 -4.64 -3.24 23.39
CA PHE A 481 -4.85 -2.55 22.14
C PHE A 481 -4.89 -3.55 20.99
N LYS A 482 -5.36 -3.08 19.84
CA LYS A 482 -5.43 -3.86 18.62
C LYS A 482 -4.62 -3.20 17.51
N LEU A 483 -3.64 -3.94 17.01
CA LEU A 483 -2.86 -3.60 15.83
C LEU A 483 -3.57 -4.09 14.56
N CYS A 484 -3.33 -3.39 13.46
CA CYS A 484 -3.93 -3.73 12.18
C CYS A 484 -3.45 -5.10 11.70
N LYS A 485 -4.32 -5.81 10.97
CA LYS A 485 -3.99 -7.17 10.55
C LYS A 485 -2.81 -7.18 9.58
N PRO A 486 -1.98 -8.25 9.59
CA PRO A 486 -1.03 -8.47 8.53
C PRO A 486 -1.73 -8.41 7.16
N PRO A 487 -1.10 -7.81 6.13
CA PRO A 487 -1.63 -7.80 4.78
C PRO A 487 -1.88 -9.22 4.28
N ASN A 488 -2.84 -9.37 3.39
CA ASN A 488 -3.13 -10.65 2.73
C ASN A 488 -3.47 -11.83 3.69
N ASP A 489 -3.83 -11.55 4.96
CA ASP A 489 -4.03 -12.56 6.01
C ASP A 489 -2.84 -13.55 6.13
N LEU A 490 -1.61 -13.05 5.94
CA LEU A 490 -0.37 -13.82 6.04
C LEU A 490 -0.23 -14.50 7.42
N ARG A 491 0.29 -15.74 7.41
CA ARG A 491 0.52 -16.57 8.60
C ARG A 491 1.93 -17.15 8.62
N GLU A 492 2.42 -17.47 9.82
CA GLU A 492 3.80 -17.95 10.02
C GLU A 492 4.85 -17.03 9.37
N VAL A 493 4.61 -15.72 9.44
CA VAL A 493 5.54 -14.68 8.99
C VAL A 493 6.76 -14.63 9.91
N GLY A 494 7.93 -14.34 9.35
CA GLY A 494 9.07 -13.88 10.15
C GLY A 494 8.77 -12.47 10.65
N ILE A 495 9.04 -12.19 11.93
CA ILE A 495 8.78 -10.90 12.57
C ILE A 495 10.08 -10.40 13.18
N LEU A 496 10.35 -9.11 13.03
CA LEU A 496 11.54 -8.45 13.60
C LEU A 496 11.19 -7.05 14.05
N VAL A 497 11.74 -6.65 15.18
CA VAL A 497 11.76 -5.25 15.63
C VAL A 497 13.21 -4.80 15.61
N SER A 498 13.51 -3.75 14.84
CA SER A 498 14.86 -3.19 14.75
C SER A 498 15.25 -2.48 16.05
N SER A 499 16.53 -2.16 16.19
CA SER A 499 17.03 -1.30 17.28
C SER A 499 16.38 0.09 17.28
N GLU A 500 15.92 0.55 16.11
CA GLU A 500 15.21 1.82 15.94
C GLU A 500 13.69 1.70 16.08
N ASN A 501 13.19 0.57 16.60
CA ASN A 501 11.77 0.29 16.84
C ASN A 501 10.90 0.21 15.56
N ASP A 502 11.52 -0.13 14.42
CA ASP A 502 10.78 -0.45 13.20
C ASP A 502 10.33 -1.91 13.23
N VAL A 503 9.04 -2.16 13.00
CA VAL A 503 8.46 -3.51 13.01
C VAL A 503 8.34 -4.03 11.58
N TYR A 504 9.01 -5.12 11.29
CA TYR A 504 9.01 -5.77 9.98
C TYR A 504 8.34 -7.14 10.03
N ILE A 505 7.66 -7.49 8.94
CA ILE A 505 7.19 -8.85 8.69
C ILE A 505 7.64 -9.32 7.31
N ALA A 506 8.06 -10.59 7.19
CA ALA A 506 8.49 -11.17 5.93
C ALA A 506 7.97 -12.60 5.73
N GLY A 507 7.63 -12.92 4.48
CA GLY A 507 7.25 -14.23 4.02
C GLY A 507 5.92 -14.71 4.61
N GLY A 508 5.92 -15.96 5.08
CA GLY A 508 4.72 -16.65 5.54
C GLY A 508 3.99 -17.35 4.41
N TYR A 509 2.75 -17.75 4.69
CA TYR A 509 1.87 -18.33 3.69
C TYR A 509 0.48 -17.73 3.76
N ARG A 510 -0.20 -17.71 2.61
CA ARG A 510 -1.60 -17.30 2.50
C ARG A 510 -2.51 -18.51 2.72
N PRO A 511 -3.49 -18.46 3.63
CA PRO A 511 -4.43 -19.56 3.79
C PRO A 511 -5.31 -19.71 2.55
N SER A 512 -5.35 -20.90 1.95
CA SER A 512 -6.32 -21.24 0.89
C SER A 512 -7.71 -21.47 1.48
N ASN A 513 -8.75 -20.99 0.78
CA ASN A 513 -10.16 -21.24 1.09
C ASN A 513 -10.58 -22.69 0.77
N SER A 514 -9.73 -23.49 0.11
CA SER A 514 -10.03 -24.90 -0.18
C SER A 514 -9.95 -25.75 1.09
N GLU A 515 -11.00 -26.55 1.32
CA GLU A 515 -11.02 -27.59 2.35
C GLU A 515 -10.23 -28.84 1.93
N VAL A 516 -9.94 -28.98 0.63
CA VAL A 516 -9.45 -30.23 0.02
C VAL A 516 -7.92 -30.25 -0.12
N CYS A 517 -7.28 -29.07 -0.25
CA CYS A 517 -5.83 -28.96 -0.42
C CYS A 517 -5.30 -27.87 0.51
N ILE A 518 -4.38 -28.21 1.42
CA ILE A 518 -3.65 -27.21 2.19
C ILE A 518 -2.53 -26.65 1.31
N ASP A 519 -2.87 -25.83 0.33
CA ASP A 519 -1.89 -25.05 -0.43
C ASP A 519 -1.29 -24.00 0.50
N HIS A 520 -0.22 -24.39 1.19
CA HIS A 520 0.67 -23.49 1.90
C HIS A 520 1.61 -22.82 0.89
N ARG A 521 1.06 -22.06 -0.05
CA ARG A 521 1.90 -21.28 -0.96
C ARG A 521 2.72 -20.31 -0.12
N ALA A 522 4.03 -20.52 -0.12
CA ALA A 522 4.96 -19.63 0.52
C ALA A 522 4.95 -18.29 -0.22
N GLU A 523 5.01 -17.20 0.52
CA GLU A 523 5.09 -15.86 -0.02
C GLU A 523 6.51 -15.30 0.23
N ASN A 524 6.92 -14.36 -0.61
CA ASN A 524 8.14 -13.57 -0.45
C ASN A 524 7.84 -12.11 -0.07
N ASP A 525 6.58 -11.81 0.24
CA ASP A 525 6.09 -10.52 0.69
C ASP A 525 6.93 -9.96 1.87
N PHE A 526 7.24 -8.66 1.83
CA PHE A 526 7.98 -7.97 2.89
C PHE A 526 7.30 -6.64 3.22
N TRP A 527 7.07 -6.37 4.50
CA TRP A 527 6.30 -5.22 4.95
C TRP A 527 6.92 -4.56 6.17
N LEU A 528 6.78 -3.23 6.24
CA LEU A 528 7.13 -2.38 7.37
C LEU A 528 5.84 -1.84 8.01
N TYR A 529 5.75 -1.88 9.33
CA TYR A 529 4.64 -1.28 10.06
C TYR A 529 4.81 0.23 10.20
N GLU A 530 3.81 0.99 9.80
CA GLU A 530 3.69 2.42 10.08
C GLU A 530 2.87 2.65 11.36
N HIS A 531 3.55 3.18 12.38
CA HIS A 531 2.99 3.46 13.70
C HIS A 531 1.83 4.48 13.67
N ALA A 532 2.02 5.64 13.02
CA ALA A 532 1.06 6.74 13.04
C ALA A 532 -0.28 6.38 12.39
N GLY A 533 -0.23 5.63 11.29
CA GLY A 533 -1.42 5.22 10.54
C GLY A 533 -2.04 3.90 10.98
N ASN A 534 -1.38 3.14 11.87
CA ASN A 534 -1.70 1.74 12.18
C ASN A 534 -1.91 0.93 10.89
N LYS A 535 -0.91 0.93 10.01
CA LYS A 535 -0.96 0.32 8.67
C LYS A 535 0.35 -0.37 8.33
N TRP A 536 0.30 -1.33 7.41
CA TRP A 536 1.48 -1.99 6.86
C TRP A 536 1.82 -1.38 5.50
N LEU A 537 3.08 -1.01 5.31
CA LEU A 537 3.63 -0.46 4.08
C LEU A 537 4.43 -1.55 3.34
N PRO A 538 4.19 -1.76 2.04
CA PRO A 538 4.94 -2.75 1.27
C PRO A 538 6.38 -2.31 1.08
N LYS A 539 7.30 -3.26 1.15
CA LYS A 539 8.72 -3.11 0.81
C LYS A 539 9.06 -4.11 -0.31
N PHE A 540 10.26 -3.99 -0.89
CA PHE A 540 10.65 -4.93 -1.95
C PHE A 540 10.63 -6.37 -1.41
N PRO A 541 10.03 -7.31 -2.17
CA PRO A 541 9.88 -8.68 -1.72
C PRO A 541 11.23 -9.39 -1.66
N MET A 542 11.32 -10.41 -0.80
CA MET A 542 12.48 -11.30 -0.74
C MET A 542 12.73 -12.00 -2.08
N LEU A 543 13.97 -12.39 -2.34
CA LEU A 543 14.37 -13.13 -3.55
C LEU A 543 13.71 -14.51 -3.58
N ARG A 544 13.53 -15.14 -2.41
CA ARG A 544 12.87 -16.43 -2.28
C ARG A 544 11.71 -16.39 -1.28
N ALA A 545 10.63 -17.09 -1.63
CA ALA A 545 9.48 -17.27 -0.74
C ALA A 545 9.79 -18.22 0.41
N ARG A 546 9.35 -17.87 1.63
CA ARG A 546 9.74 -18.57 2.87
C ARG A 546 8.60 -18.61 3.87
N ILE A 547 8.37 -19.76 4.48
CA ILE A 547 7.46 -19.92 5.64
C ILE A 547 8.30 -20.13 6.90
N GLY A 548 8.00 -19.40 7.97
CA GLY A 548 8.66 -19.56 9.26
C GLY A 548 10.16 -19.25 9.24
N CYS A 549 10.60 -18.33 8.36
CA CYS A 549 11.97 -17.81 8.39
C CYS A 549 12.24 -17.02 9.67
N LYS A 550 13.51 -16.89 10.05
CA LYS A 550 13.93 -15.99 11.14
C LYS A 550 14.52 -14.72 10.55
N LEU A 551 13.99 -13.59 11.01
CA LEU A 551 14.48 -12.27 10.68
C LEU A 551 15.39 -11.78 11.80
N VAL A 552 16.56 -11.23 11.44
CA VAL A 552 17.54 -10.69 12.39
C VAL A 552 18.05 -9.34 11.88
N HIS A 553 18.14 -8.33 12.75
CA HIS A 553 18.80 -7.06 12.44
C HIS A 553 20.26 -7.14 12.91
N CYS A 554 21.22 -6.88 12.03
CA CYS A 554 22.65 -6.93 12.34
C CYS A 554 23.42 -5.95 11.45
N CYS A 555 24.35 -5.17 12.01
CA CYS A 555 25.16 -4.19 11.29
C CYS A 555 24.34 -3.24 10.39
N GLY A 556 23.16 -2.79 10.85
CA GLY A 556 22.28 -1.88 10.09
C GLY A 556 21.52 -2.52 8.92
N LYS A 557 21.61 -3.84 8.73
CA LYS A 557 20.88 -4.58 7.69
C LYS A 557 19.96 -5.64 8.31
N LEU A 558 18.95 -6.06 7.56
CA LEU A 558 18.04 -7.13 7.99
C LEU A 558 18.42 -8.43 7.27
N TYR A 559 18.39 -9.56 7.96
CA TYR A 559 18.74 -10.87 7.41
C TYR A 559 17.56 -11.82 7.53
N ALA A 560 17.22 -12.48 6.43
CA ALA A 560 16.21 -13.54 6.38
C ALA A 560 16.89 -14.91 6.29
N LEU A 561 16.75 -15.70 7.35
CA LEU A 561 17.46 -16.96 7.55
C LEU A 561 16.50 -18.15 7.39
N GLY A 562 16.89 -19.09 6.51
CA GLY A 562 16.27 -20.41 6.36
C GLY A 562 14.75 -20.37 6.19
N GLY A 563 14.08 -21.26 6.92
CA GLY A 563 12.64 -21.49 6.82
C GLY A 563 12.34 -22.67 5.89
N ARG A 564 11.10 -22.77 5.46
CA ARG A 564 10.64 -23.86 4.58
C ARG A 564 9.86 -23.33 3.39
N VAL A 565 9.87 -24.09 2.32
CA VAL A 565 9.05 -23.85 1.12
C VAL A 565 8.38 -25.15 0.70
N TYR A 566 7.18 -25.07 0.13
CA TYR A 566 6.51 -26.20 -0.50
C TYR A 566 6.70 -26.08 -2.01
N GLU A 567 7.69 -26.77 -2.55
CA GLU A 567 8.05 -26.79 -3.98
C GLU A 567 8.26 -28.27 -4.39
N GLY A 568 7.67 -28.69 -5.52
CA GLY A 568 7.81 -30.05 -6.03
C GLY A 568 7.22 -31.12 -5.09
N ASP A 569 8.03 -32.14 -4.76
CA ASP A 569 7.62 -33.36 -4.06
C ASP A 569 7.34 -33.21 -2.55
N GLY A 570 7.39 -31.98 -2.01
CA GLY A 570 6.95 -31.76 -0.63
C GLY A 570 7.57 -30.56 0.09
N ARG A 571 7.73 -30.72 1.40
CA ARG A 571 8.21 -29.70 2.34
C ARG A 571 9.74 -29.68 2.35
N ASN A 572 10.33 -28.58 1.88
CA ASN A 572 11.77 -28.41 1.78
C ASN A 572 12.28 -27.35 2.76
N ALA A 573 13.28 -27.70 3.58
CA ALA A 573 14.01 -26.74 4.40
C ALA A 573 15.00 -25.94 3.54
N LEU A 574 15.21 -24.67 3.89
CA LEU A 574 16.08 -23.76 3.14
C LEU A 574 17.41 -23.53 3.87
N LYS A 575 18.50 -23.51 3.10
CA LYS A 575 19.82 -23.03 3.54
C LYS A 575 20.10 -21.58 3.15
N SER A 576 19.31 -21.02 2.24
CA SER A 576 19.55 -19.70 1.67
C SER A 576 19.40 -18.62 2.75
N VAL A 577 20.27 -17.61 2.67
CA VAL A 577 20.24 -16.43 3.51
C VAL A 577 20.25 -15.21 2.60
N GLU A 578 19.42 -14.24 2.94
CA GLU A 578 19.30 -13.00 2.18
C GLU A 578 19.44 -11.83 3.14
N CYS A 579 20.11 -10.77 2.71
CA CYS A 579 20.20 -9.53 3.45
C CYS A 579 19.47 -8.40 2.72
N TYR A 580 18.70 -7.62 3.47
CA TYR A 580 18.00 -6.44 3.01
C TYR A 580 18.76 -5.20 3.43
N ASP A 581 19.05 -4.36 2.45
CA ASP A 581 19.59 -3.02 2.67
C ASP A 581 18.44 -2.01 2.61
N ALA A 582 18.23 -1.26 3.70
CA ALA A 582 17.15 -0.28 3.77
C ALA A 582 17.38 0.92 2.84
N ARG A 583 18.64 1.25 2.53
CA ARG A 583 19.01 2.35 1.62
C ARG A 583 18.70 1.99 0.19
N ASP A 584 19.07 0.78 -0.21
CA ASP A 584 18.81 0.27 -1.56
C ASP A 584 17.42 -0.31 -1.75
N ASN A 585 16.69 -0.51 -0.65
CA ASN A 585 15.36 -1.10 -0.62
C ASN A 585 15.34 -2.40 -1.44
N CYS A 586 16.36 -3.23 -1.28
CA CYS A 586 16.54 -4.45 -2.06
C CYS A 586 17.10 -5.58 -1.21
N TRP A 587 16.76 -6.81 -1.60
CA TRP A 587 17.31 -8.02 -1.01
C TRP A 587 18.47 -8.52 -1.87
N THR A 588 19.55 -8.94 -1.22
CA THR A 588 20.71 -9.55 -1.85
C THR A 588 20.98 -10.92 -1.21
N ALA A 589 21.38 -11.89 -2.02
CA ALA A 589 21.75 -13.20 -1.51
C ALA A 589 23.15 -13.12 -0.88
N VAL A 590 23.30 -13.69 0.31
CA VAL A 590 24.60 -13.80 1.02
C VAL A 590 24.96 -15.27 1.20
N SER A 591 26.10 -15.56 1.81
CA SER A 591 26.56 -16.93 2.00
C SER A 591 25.51 -17.79 2.71
N PRO A 592 25.11 -18.93 2.09
CA PRO A 592 24.07 -19.79 2.65
C PRO A 592 24.56 -20.48 3.93
N MET A 593 23.62 -20.84 4.81
CA MET A 593 23.92 -21.65 5.99
C MET A 593 24.57 -22.99 5.57
N PRO A 594 25.49 -23.54 6.37
CA PRO A 594 26.13 -24.83 6.08
C PRO A 594 25.14 -25.99 5.91
N VAL A 595 23.99 -25.93 6.60
CA VAL A 595 22.93 -26.93 6.59
C VAL A 595 21.58 -26.25 6.38
N ALA A 596 20.67 -26.91 5.67
CA ALA A 596 19.29 -26.44 5.50
C ALA A 596 18.51 -26.58 6.82
N MET A 597 17.86 -25.49 7.26
CA MET A 597 17.31 -25.39 8.61
C MET A 597 15.88 -24.84 8.62
N GLU A 598 14.97 -25.62 9.21
CA GLU A 598 13.62 -25.19 9.58
C GLU A 598 13.45 -25.26 11.09
N PHE A 599 12.63 -24.41 11.70
CA PHE A 599 12.47 -24.37 13.17
C PHE A 599 13.76 -24.06 13.96
N HIS A 600 14.70 -23.36 13.33
CA HIS A 600 15.88 -22.82 14.00
C HIS A 600 15.53 -21.54 14.77
N SER A 601 16.44 -21.16 15.67
CA SER A 601 16.42 -19.85 16.34
C SER A 601 17.62 -19.05 15.86
N ALA A 602 17.45 -17.75 15.71
CA ALA A 602 18.53 -16.86 15.33
C ALA A 602 18.51 -15.62 16.23
N VAL A 603 19.69 -15.17 16.65
CA VAL A 603 19.88 -13.99 17.49
C VAL A 603 21.09 -13.19 17.00
N GLU A 604 21.04 -11.88 17.18
CA GLU A 604 22.20 -11.00 16.96
C GLU A 604 22.92 -10.77 18.29
N TYR A 605 24.25 -10.75 18.24
CA TYR A 605 25.07 -10.28 19.34
C TYR A 605 26.44 -9.81 18.86
N LYS A 606 26.88 -8.62 19.30
CA LYS A 606 28.19 -8.03 18.95
C LYS A 606 28.47 -8.12 17.44
N ASP A 607 27.53 -7.65 16.62
CA ASP A 607 27.67 -7.59 15.15
C ASP A 607 27.81 -8.95 14.45
N HIS A 608 27.39 -10.03 15.12
CA HIS A 608 27.37 -11.37 14.55
C HIS A 608 25.99 -12.00 14.72
N ILE A 609 25.65 -12.89 13.79
CA ILE A 609 24.38 -13.62 13.81
C ILE A 609 24.64 -15.05 14.25
N TYR A 610 23.92 -15.49 15.27
CA TYR A 610 24.05 -16.81 15.85
C TYR A 610 22.81 -17.64 15.55
N VAL A 611 22.99 -18.82 14.94
CA VAL A 611 21.90 -19.70 14.54
C VAL A 611 22.02 -21.03 15.27
N LEU A 612 20.93 -21.44 15.92
CA LEU A 612 20.86 -22.63 16.76
C LEU A 612 19.75 -23.56 16.29
N GLN A 613 20.10 -24.82 16.04
CA GLN A 613 19.12 -25.88 15.80
C GLN A 613 19.72 -27.28 16.04
N GLY A 614 19.06 -28.09 16.87
CA GLY A 614 19.42 -29.48 17.07
C GLY A 614 20.80 -29.57 17.70
N GLU A 615 21.78 -30.08 16.96
CA GLU A 615 23.19 -30.14 17.36
C GLU A 615 24.04 -29.02 16.76
N TYR A 616 23.46 -28.25 15.84
CA TYR A 616 24.18 -27.23 15.09
C TYR A 616 24.12 -25.89 15.84
N PHE A 617 25.30 -25.30 16.03
CA PHE A 617 25.46 -23.93 16.50
C PHE A 617 26.43 -23.21 15.58
N PHE A 618 25.91 -22.25 14.81
CA PHE A 618 26.68 -21.50 13.82
C PHE A 618 26.73 -20.01 14.16
N CYS A 619 27.83 -19.38 13.75
CA CYS A 619 28.05 -17.95 13.84
C CYS A 619 28.30 -17.40 12.44
N TYR A 620 27.54 -16.41 12.01
CA TYR A 620 27.74 -15.70 10.75
C TYR A 620 28.35 -14.34 11.03
N ASN A 621 29.43 -14.02 10.32
CA ASN A 621 30.05 -12.71 10.32
C ASN A 621 29.61 -11.94 9.05
N PRO A 622 28.76 -10.91 9.19
CA PRO A 622 28.29 -10.10 8.07
C PRO A 622 29.38 -9.39 7.27
N HIS A 623 30.47 -8.97 7.92
CA HIS A 623 31.56 -8.24 7.25
C HIS A 623 32.41 -9.13 6.35
N LYS A 624 32.55 -10.41 6.72
CA LYS A 624 33.34 -11.39 5.96
C LYS A 624 32.49 -12.29 5.06
N ASP A 625 31.16 -12.20 5.17
CA ASP A 625 30.21 -13.12 4.54
C ASP A 625 30.60 -14.59 4.76
N TYR A 626 30.78 -14.98 6.03
CA TYR A 626 31.34 -16.29 6.38
C TYR A 626 30.65 -16.92 7.60
N TRP A 627 30.47 -18.25 7.56
CA TRP A 627 29.91 -19.07 8.63
C TRP A 627 30.99 -19.82 9.41
N GLY A 628 31.10 -19.54 10.70
CA GLY A 628 31.89 -20.30 11.67
C GLY A 628 31.06 -21.32 12.45
N HIS A 629 31.73 -22.35 12.95
CA HIS A 629 31.16 -23.39 13.81
C HIS A 629 31.49 -23.09 15.28
N LEU A 630 30.52 -23.26 16.17
CA LEU A 630 30.67 -23.07 17.61
C LEU A 630 30.45 -24.38 18.38
N THR A 631 30.77 -24.33 19.68
CA THR A 631 30.62 -25.46 20.60
C THR A 631 29.16 -25.91 20.70
N THR A 632 28.90 -27.18 20.44
CA THR A 632 27.55 -27.76 20.46
C THR A 632 26.90 -27.61 21.84
N MET A 633 25.58 -27.40 21.87
CA MET A 633 24.79 -27.35 23.10
C MET A 633 24.90 -28.66 23.90
N ASN A 634 24.81 -28.61 25.24
CA ASN A 634 24.84 -29.84 26.04
C ASN A 634 23.59 -30.70 25.80
N VAL A 635 22.46 -30.06 25.50
CA VAL A 635 21.19 -30.74 25.24
C VAL A 635 20.65 -30.35 23.85
N PRO A 636 20.94 -31.15 22.81
CA PRO A 636 20.45 -30.91 21.46
C PRO A 636 18.93 -30.88 21.36
N ARG A 637 18.38 -29.81 20.76
CA ARG A 637 16.93 -29.62 20.62
C ARG A 637 16.56 -28.74 19.43
N THR A 638 15.38 -28.98 18.86
CA THR A 638 14.78 -28.17 17.79
C THR A 638 13.63 -27.33 18.34
N GLN A 639 13.15 -26.30 17.63
CA GLN A 639 12.09 -25.41 18.11
C GLN A 639 12.40 -24.74 19.47
N GLY A 640 13.67 -24.65 19.84
CA GLY A 640 14.07 -23.90 21.02
C GLY A 640 13.84 -22.40 20.85
N LEU A 641 13.92 -21.68 21.95
CA LEU A 641 13.76 -20.22 21.98
C LEU A 641 15.11 -19.62 22.34
N ALA A 642 15.63 -18.72 21.50
CA ALA A 642 16.88 -18.04 21.74
C ALA A 642 16.62 -16.55 22.01
N ALA A 643 17.29 -15.99 23.01
CA ALA A 643 17.34 -14.56 23.25
C ALA A 643 18.69 -14.16 23.85
N VAL A 644 19.12 -12.93 23.60
CA VAL A 644 20.32 -12.37 24.21
C VAL A 644 19.92 -11.64 25.48
N TYR A 645 20.63 -11.94 26.58
CA TYR A 645 20.43 -11.30 27.86
C TYR A 645 21.76 -11.19 28.61
N LYS A 646 22.12 -9.99 29.07
CA LYS A 646 23.36 -9.68 29.81
C LYS A 646 24.60 -10.42 29.26
N ASN A 647 24.90 -10.19 27.99
CA ASN A 647 26.06 -10.75 27.28
C ASN A 647 26.09 -12.27 27.06
N CYS A 648 25.04 -13.00 27.43
CA CYS A 648 24.90 -14.43 27.16
C CYS A 648 23.77 -14.70 26.17
N ILE A 649 23.91 -15.77 25.38
CA ILE A 649 22.83 -16.29 24.54
C ILE A 649 22.07 -17.34 25.35
N TYR A 650 20.85 -17.03 25.73
CA TYR A 650 19.96 -17.98 26.39
C TYR A 650 19.25 -18.81 25.35
N TYR A 651 19.37 -20.13 25.45
CA TYR A 651 18.64 -21.09 24.64
C TYR A 651 17.75 -21.94 25.53
N ILE A 652 16.43 -21.80 25.39
CA ILE A 652 15.46 -22.29 26.35
C ILE A 652 14.42 -23.16 25.66
N ALA A 653 14.09 -24.27 26.32
CA ALA A 653 13.07 -25.20 25.89
C ALA A 653 13.27 -25.75 24.46
N GLY A 654 12.31 -26.52 23.97
CA GLY A 654 12.31 -27.07 22.62
C GLY A 654 11.91 -28.53 22.60
N ILE A 655 12.25 -29.23 21.52
CA ILE A 655 11.94 -30.62 21.27
C ILE A 655 13.24 -31.40 21.10
N GLY A 656 13.47 -32.37 21.98
CA GLY A 656 14.61 -33.28 21.92
C GLY A 656 14.44 -34.40 20.87
N ARG A 657 15.44 -35.29 20.77
CA ARG A 657 15.48 -36.35 19.73
C ARG A 657 14.27 -37.31 19.74
N ASN A 658 13.67 -37.56 20.91
CA ASN A 658 12.52 -38.47 21.06
C ASN A 658 11.16 -37.75 21.04
N HIS A 659 11.07 -36.57 20.41
CA HIS A 659 9.89 -35.69 20.45
C HIS A 659 9.44 -35.25 21.85
N GLN A 660 10.29 -35.47 22.86
CA GLN A 660 10.06 -35.01 24.22
C GLN A 660 10.24 -33.49 24.29
N ARG A 661 9.27 -32.81 24.92
CA ARG A 661 9.38 -31.39 25.23
C ARG A 661 10.41 -31.18 26.34
N MET A 662 11.37 -30.32 26.07
CA MET A 662 12.39 -29.92 27.01
C MET A 662 11.99 -28.59 27.63
N PHE A 663 12.22 -28.45 28.94
CA PHE A 663 12.04 -27.21 29.70
C PHE A 663 13.36 -26.68 30.25
N THR A 664 14.47 -27.23 29.75
CA THR A 664 15.82 -26.87 30.16
C THR A 664 16.20 -25.47 29.69
N VAL A 665 16.96 -24.77 30.53
CA VAL A 665 17.48 -23.43 30.26
C VAL A 665 19.00 -23.52 30.22
N GLU A 666 19.60 -23.15 29.08
CA GLU A 666 21.05 -23.07 28.94
C GLU A 666 21.45 -21.67 28.49
N ALA A 667 22.51 -21.14 29.10
CA ALA A 667 23.09 -19.85 28.76
C ALA A 667 24.50 -20.09 28.21
N TYR A 668 24.75 -19.60 27.00
CA TYR A 668 26.06 -19.66 26.37
C TYR A 668 26.81 -18.36 26.61
N ASP A 669 27.97 -18.49 27.24
CA ASP A 669 28.92 -17.40 27.43
C ASP A 669 29.89 -17.39 26.24
N LEU A 670 29.90 -16.28 25.50
CA LEU A 670 30.75 -16.10 24.33
C LEU A 670 32.22 -15.80 24.67
N GLU A 671 32.49 -15.23 25.84
CA GLU A 671 33.86 -14.94 26.27
C GLU A 671 34.57 -16.23 26.70
N GLN A 672 33.81 -17.14 27.32
CA GLN A 672 34.32 -18.44 27.76
C GLN A 672 34.13 -19.56 26.73
N ASN A 673 33.29 -19.36 25.70
CA ASN A 673 32.91 -20.38 24.71
C ASN A 673 32.34 -21.65 25.37
N THR A 674 31.51 -21.48 26.41
CA THR A 674 30.96 -22.58 27.21
C THR A 674 29.47 -22.42 27.49
N TRP A 675 28.78 -23.56 27.56
CA TRP A 675 27.36 -23.64 27.91
C TRP A 675 27.16 -23.89 29.40
N ASN A 676 26.44 -22.99 30.07
CA ASN A 676 26.09 -23.07 31.48
C ASN A 676 24.61 -23.41 31.66
N ARG A 677 24.30 -24.41 32.48
CA ARG A 677 22.92 -24.76 32.82
C ARG A 677 22.35 -23.80 33.87
N LYS A 678 21.13 -23.32 33.64
CA LYS A 678 20.37 -22.43 34.53
C LYS A 678 19.12 -23.14 35.05
N LYS A 679 18.34 -22.46 35.91
CA LYS A 679 17.09 -23.01 36.43
C LYS A 679 16.09 -23.32 35.33
N ASP A 680 15.66 -24.57 35.28
CA ASP A 680 14.64 -25.08 34.36
C ASP A 680 13.30 -24.35 34.55
N LEU A 681 12.48 -24.31 33.49
CA LEU A 681 11.19 -23.61 33.53
C LEU A 681 10.23 -24.25 34.54
N PRO A 682 9.32 -23.46 35.17
CA PRO A 682 8.43 -23.93 36.23
C PRO A 682 7.21 -24.69 35.68
N PHE A 683 7.43 -25.64 34.77
CA PHE A 683 6.38 -26.46 34.15
C PHE A 683 6.68 -27.95 34.29
N ASP A 684 5.63 -28.72 34.52
CA ASP A 684 5.69 -30.18 34.47
C ASP A 684 5.44 -30.69 33.05
N GLN A 685 5.95 -31.87 32.70
CA GLN A 685 5.80 -32.53 31.40
C GLN A 685 4.34 -32.79 31.03
N ALA A 686 3.45 -32.96 32.03
CA ALA A 686 2.01 -33.12 31.81
C ALA A 686 1.35 -31.83 31.29
N THR A 687 1.92 -30.66 31.60
CA THR A 687 1.43 -29.39 31.10
C THR A 687 2.08 -29.15 29.74
N SER A 688 1.27 -28.97 28.68
CA SER A 688 1.78 -28.71 27.32
C SER A 688 1.63 -27.23 26.92
N PRO A 689 2.22 -26.27 27.66
CA PRO A 689 2.03 -24.86 27.35
C PRO A 689 2.72 -24.51 26.03
N TYR A 690 2.23 -23.47 25.39
CA TYR A 690 2.87 -22.84 24.24
C TYR A 690 3.59 -21.61 24.77
N ILE A 691 4.89 -21.52 24.51
CA ILE A 691 5.76 -20.53 25.15
C ILE A 691 6.51 -19.70 24.11
N LYS A 692 6.77 -18.44 24.46
CA LYS A 692 7.62 -17.51 23.71
C LYS A 692 8.54 -16.75 24.65
N LEU A 693 9.77 -16.57 24.22
CA LEU A 693 10.81 -15.85 24.95
C LEU A 693 10.90 -14.45 24.38
N ILE A 694 10.83 -13.45 25.24
CA ILE A 694 10.86 -12.04 24.87
C ILE A 694 11.72 -11.25 25.86
N THR A 695 12.37 -10.19 25.39
CA THR A 695 13.03 -9.22 26.25
C THR A 695 12.11 -8.01 26.36
N LEU A 696 11.72 -7.66 27.58
CA LEU A 696 10.79 -6.56 27.88
C LEU A 696 11.38 -5.74 29.02
N HIS A 697 11.47 -4.42 28.85
CA HIS A 697 12.08 -3.50 29.82
C HIS A 697 13.52 -3.92 30.21
N GLY A 698 14.27 -4.44 29.25
CA GLY A 698 15.64 -4.93 29.47
C GLY A 698 15.75 -6.18 30.36
N LYS A 699 14.65 -6.88 30.62
CA LYS A 699 14.62 -8.14 31.38
C LYS A 699 14.07 -9.29 30.53
N LEU A 700 14.58 -10.49 30.80
CA LEU A 700 14.14 -11.70 30.12
C LEU A 700 12.78 -12.16 30.67
N HIS A 701 11.82 -12.35 29.76
CA HIS A 701 10.47 -12.78 30.10
C HIS A 701 10.02 -13.96 29.23
N LEU A 702 9.15 -14.79 29.80
CA LEU A 702 8.53 -15.92 29.14
C LEU A 702 7.02 -15.68 29.08
N PHE A 703 6.49 -15.54 27.87
CA PHE A 703 5.06 -15.47 27.60
C PHE A 703 4.52 -16.88 27.40
N VAL A 704 3.53 -17.26 28.21
CA VAL A 704 3.06 -18.64 28.36
C VAL A 704 1.57 -18.69 28.11
N ARG A 705 1.16 -19.47 27.13
CA ARG A 705 -0.24 -19.83 26.89
C ARG A 705 -0.48 -21.25 27.37
N ALA A 706 -1.31 -21.40 28.40
CA ALA A 706 -1.68 -22.69 28.96
C ALA A 706 -3.20 -22.91 28.91
N THR A 707 -3.62 -24.16 28.71
CA THR A 707 -5.00 -24.57 28.92
C THR A 707 -5.11 -25.13 30.33
N GLN A 708 -5.80 -24.41 31.20
CA GLN A 708 -6.11 -24.83 32.55
C GLN A 708 -7.44 -25.57 32.54
N VAL A 709 -7.48 -26.78 33.09
CA VAL A 709 -8.72 -27.52 33.30
C VAL A 709 -9.04 -27.40 34.79
N THR A 710 -10.12 -26.70 35.12
CA THR A 710 -10.68 -26.66 36.48
C THR A 710 -11.87 -27.61 36.55
N VAL A 711 -12.02 -28.30 37.68
CA VAL A 711 -13.19 -29.14 37.96
C VAL A 711 -13.99 -28.43 39.03
N GLU A 712 -15.11 -27.83 38.65
CA GLU A 712 -16.08 -27.24 39.56
C GLU A 712 -17.36 -28.07 39.47
N GLU A 713 -17.86 -28.58 40.61
CA GLU A 713 -19.15 -29.31 40.68
C GLU A 713 -19.25 -30.48 39.66
N LEU A 714 -18.19 -31.26 39.46
CA LEU A 714 -18.11 -32.36 38.48
C LEU A 714 -18.19 -31.91 37.01
N VAL A 715 -18.11 -30.60 36.73
CA VAL A 715 -18.03 -30.03 35.38
C VAL A 715 -16.58 -29.65 35.08
N PHE A 716 -16.02 -30.24 34.02
CA PHE A 716 -14.72 -29.84 33.48
C PHE A 716 -14.86 -28.49 32.77
N ARG A 717 -14.29 -27.43 33.36
CA ARG A 717 -14.15 -26.12 32.73
C ARG A 717 -12.73 -25.97 32.21
N THR A 718 -12.57 -25.81 30.90
CA THR A 718 -11.28 -25.46 30.30
C THR A 718 -11.19 -23.96 30.15
N SER A 719 -10.30 -23.29 30.90
CA SER A 719 -9.91 -21.90 30.63
C SER A 719 -8.58 -21.85 29.89
N ARG A 720 -8.48 -20.95 28.92
CA ARG A 720 -7.21 -20.64 28.24
C ARG A 720 -6.70 -19.33 28.83
N LYS A 721 -5.55 -19.39 29.48
CA LYS A 721 -4.93 -18.22 30.13
C LYS A 721 -3.56 -17.95 29.53
N ASN A 722 -3.24 -16.67 29.42
CA ASN A 722 -1.90 -16.21 29.08
C ASN A 722 -1.25 -15.64 30.34
N SER A 723 -0.01 -16.04 30.59
CA SER A 723 0.77 -15.64 31.75
C SER A 723 2.13 -15.13 31.29
N LEU A 724 2.67 -14.15 32.01
CA LEU A 724 4.02 -13.64 31.80
C LEU A 724 4.87 -13.98 33.02
N TYR A 725 5.98 -14.67 32.78
CA TYR A 725 7.00 -14.94 33.79
C TYR A 725 8.22 -14.07 33.51
N GLN A 726 8.82 -13.50 34.54
CA GLN A 726 10.09 -12.79 34.48
C GLN A 726 11.16 -13.68 35.07
N TYR A 727 12.32 -13.73 34.41
CA TYR A 727 13.51 -14.38 34.95
C TYR A 727 14.23 -13.42 35.90
N ASP A 728 14.46 -13.88 37.12
CA ASP A 728 15.30 -13.24 38.13
C ASP A 728 16.65 -13.96 38.12
N GLU A 729 17.70 -13.26 37.70
CA GLU A 729 19.03 -13.84 37.59
C GLU A 729 19.72 -13.97 38.95
N ASP A 730 19.53 -13.00 39.84
CA ASP A 730 20.19 -12.98 41.15
C ASP A 730 19.75 -14.19 41.99
N LEU A 731 18.50 -14.62 41.81
CA LEU A 731 17.92 -15.80 42.45
C LEU A 731 17.92 -17.06 41.57
N ASP A 732 18.29 -16.93 40.28
CA ASP A 732 18.14 -17.95 39.22
C ASP A 732 16.74 -18.60 39.25
N GLN A 733 15.68 -17.78 39.18
CA GLN A 733 14.29 -18.23 39.32
C GLN A 733 13.32 -17.52 38.38
N TRP A 734 12.26 -18.22 38.00
CA TRP A 734 11.16 -17.67 37.20
C TRP A 734 9.99 -17.25 38.09
N LYS A 735 9.63 -15.97 38.06
CA LYS A 735 8.51 -15.42 38.82
C LYS A 735 7.37 -15.01 37.89
N LYS A 736 6.14 -15.43 38.20
CA LYS A 736 4.94 -14.97 37.48
C LYS A 736 4.66 -13.51 37.84
N VAL A 737 4.61 -12.62 36.84
CA VAL A 737 4.44 -11.17 37.02
C VAL A 737 3.08 -10.69 36.55
N TYR A 738 2.52 -11.31 35.50
CA TYR A 738 1.24 -10.90 34.93
C TYR A 738 0.42 -12.12 34.46
N GLU A 739 -0.90 -12.00 34.54
CA GLU A 739 -1.85 -12.97 34.00
C GLU A 739 -3.02 -12.23 33.35
N THR A 740 -3.35 -12.62 32.13
CA THR A 740 -4.48 -12.03 31.41
C THR A 740 -5.80 -12.46 32.03
N PRO A 741 -6.81 -11.57 32.14
CA PRO A 741 -8.15 -11.97 32.56
C PRO A 741 -8.78 -12.99 31.59
N ASP A 742 -9.69 -13.83 32.11
CA ASP A 742 -10.31 -14.91 31.35
C ASP A 742 -11.07 -14.38 30.11
N ARG A 743 -10.98 -15.11 28.99
CA ARG A 743 -11.71 -14.88 27.72
C ARG A 743 -11.34 -13.63 26.90
N LEU A 744 -10.32 -12.86 27.28
CA LEU A 744 -9.95 -11.64 26.53
C LEU A 744 -9.53 -11.92 25.08
N TRP A 745 -8.70 -12.92 24.84
CA TRP A 745 -8.37 -13.42 23.50
C TRP A 745 -7.87 -14.86 23.56
N ASP A 746 -8.18 -15.62 22.51
CA ASP A 746 -7.77 -17.01 22.35
C ASP A 746 -6.67 -17.08 21.29
N LEU A 747 -5.41 -16.97 21.71
CA LEU A 747 -4.27 -17.18 20.81
C LEU A 747 -4.23 -18.64 20.37
N GLY A 748 -3.95 -18.89 19.09
CA GLY A 748 -3.75 -20.21 18.53
C GLY A 748 -2.51 -20.93 19.05
N ARG A 749 -2.24 -22.11 18.50
CA ARG A 749 -1.06 -22.94 18.86
C ARG A 749 0.26 -22.41 18.27
N HIS A 750 0.17 -21.65 17.19
CA HIS A 750 1.32 -21.15 16.42
C HIS A 750 1.40 -19.61 16.50
N PHE A 751 1.10 -19.04 17.66
CA PHE A 751 1.30 -17.60 17.85
C PHE A 751 2.79 -17.28 17.91
N GLU A 752 3.16 -16.08 17.52
CA GLU A 752 4.48 -15.49 17.74
C GLU A 752 4.32 -14.20 18.55
N CYS A 753 5.33 -13.87 19.37
CA CYS A 753 5.34 -12.66 20.17
C CYS A 753 6.58 -11.84 19.86
N VAL A 754 6.41 -10.53 19.79
CA VAL A 754 7.51 -9.58 19.72
C VAL A 754 7.22 -8.38 20.62
N VAL A 755 8.26 -7.69 21.05
CA VAL A 755 8.15 -6.48 21.87
C VAL A 755 8.54 -5.28 21.03
N ALA A 756 7.69 -4.26 21.02
CA ALA A 756 7.96 -2.99 20.36
C ALA A 756 7.39 -1.84 21.19
N LYS A 757 7.99 -0.65 21.09
CA LYS A 757 7.37 0.59 21.57
C LYS A 757 6.26 0.98 20.61
N LEU A 758 5.02 0.98 21.08
CA LEU A 758 3.86 1.38 20.31
C LEU A 758 3.19 2.60 20.92
N TYR A 759 2.47 3.34 20.11
CA TYR A 759 1.75 4.56 20.51
C TYR A 759 0.28 4.21 20.80
N PRO A 760 -0.16 4.19 22.07
CA PRO A 760 -1.54 3.87 22.43
C PRO A 760 -2.58 4.72 21.70
N GLN A 761 -2.26 5.98 21.41
CA GLN A 761 -3.13 6.94 20.74
C GLN A 761 -3.42 6.55 19.27
N CYS A 762 -2.48 5.88 18.61
CA CYS A 762 -2.62 5.43 17.22
C CYS A 762 -3.31 4.06 17.11
N LEU A 763 -3.51 3.36 18.24
CA LEU A 763 -4.06 2.01 18.27
C LEU A 763 -5.55 2.01 18.63
N GLN A 764 -6.26 0.99 18.13
CA GLN A 764 -7.65 0.79 18.52
C GLN A 764 -7.69 0.16 19.92
N LYS A 765 -8.24 0.90 20.90
CA LYS A 765 -8.45 0.39 22.26
C LYS A 765 -9.46 -0.76 22.25
N VAL A 766 -9.13 -1.86 22.93
CA VAL A 766 -10.03 -3.02 23.09
C VAL A 766 -10.65 -3.03 24.48
N ILE A 767 -9.83 -2.85 25.53
CA ILE A 767 -10.23 -2.84 26.95
C ILE A 767 -9.58 -1.68 27.69
#